data_AF-A0A522MPL8-F1
#
_entry.id   AF-A0A522MPL8-F1
#
_cell.length_a   1.000
_cell.length_b   1.000
_cell.length_c   1.000
_cell.angle_alpha   90.00
_cell.angle_beta   90.00
_cell.angle_gamma   90.00
#
_symmetry.space_group_name_H-M   'P 1'
#
loop_
_entity.id
_entity.type
_entity.pdbx_description
1 polymer ?
#
loop_
_entity_poly.entity_id
_entity_poly.type
_entity_poly.pdbx_seq_one_letter_code
_entity_poly.pdbx_strand_id
1 'polypeptide(L)'
;MGRHQLVNRRRCRNRRLIARWPLRRPGPRTSHDVRRRSIDRHRPYRAVCVQQRLRVVRSLRATWHCGRLAGRGLAHAPSSSIAELGRHGHAGRLVKFKPRWIPSGSHAGGLVERTRRGGSDWNLFWLRCNGIGNVQMASPRSLQRASDRGLGEQPIATGNCRSRRFRPTRSHQRTTSQNVVASSCLFGSDLMINSRGEVTMETNAWLVTATPPTPNGDLHLGHLCGPYLAADIFSRHLRQTGEDVIAITGIDDHQSYTDARGIRDGKTAEETAQWFGNRIVDAWTKAHVNFDVVTRPNHAPHHRWLTQKVFHKLFEQGDIVARLKPLPYCASCDRWAYEAYVSGECPHCGARSCGNACEACGRPNDCADLKNQRCTICLSECETRPCERLYMPLARHAETLRQFLRSTRMSGHLRALSESIIAAGLPEIAVSHPGDWGIDVPIDKFKDHRIYVWFEMAAGYLAAGGNEHMEGAWRTRQRVVQFLGIDNGYFHSLLFPAVMRAFDAHIPLPTAFVTNEFYRLDGLKFSTSRRHAIWLSEALENTPADHLRLYLSWDRPTVSQTNFRWDDFYACVHGELLPRWYGWLTALARRSETAASVMQCAKESLACSPAISTSYREWIGNTLKRVHEAYSVERFSPRTALQQLDLIVQAAAEAGRDSEHLAAHSSLQGTFVREVRDELAAAVALAMGLYPIAPVMAEQLWGILGCFGRVEDAYWGCPGAHMPRNVTKLDVDGIGSLFAPIAPTASRRVVMNEPTYYRSTDTAIREKAHGAI
;
A
#
# COMPACT_ATOMS: atom_id res chain seq x y z
N MET A 1 -1.43 61.74 -10.82
CA MET A 1 -2.90 61.86 -10.83
C MET A 1 -3.48 60.48 -10.49
N GLY A 2 -4.47 60.27 -9.61
CA GLY A 2 -5.03 61.17 -8.59
C GLY A 2 -6.38 60.71 -8.01
N ARG A 3 -6.42 60.27 -6.73
CA ARG A 3 -7.60 60.09 -5.82
C ARG A 3 -8.61 58.99 -6.24
N HIS A 4 -8.99 58.01 -5.39
CA HIS A 4 -9.66 57.97 -4.07
C HIS A 4 -11.19 58.17 -4.08
N GLN A 5 -11.95 57.08 -3.81
CA GLN A 5 -13.03 56.88 -2.80
C GLN A 5 -13.81 55.59 -3.18
N LEU A 6 -14.25 54.64 -2.33
CA LEU A 6 -14.65 54.50 -0.91
C LEU A 6 -16.13 54.78 -0.57
N VAL A 7 -16.81 53.73 -0.06
CA VAL A 7 -17.86 53.77 1.00
C VAL A 7 -19.27 54.24 0.51
N ASN A 8 -20.45 53.78 0.99
CA ASN A 8 -20.84 53.21 2.30
C ASN A 8 -21.97 52.12 2.26
N ARG A 9 -22.33 51.64 3.46
CA ARG A 9 -23.29 50.58 3.83
C ARG A 9 -24.74 51.06 4.03
N ARG A 10 -25.70 50.13 3.88
CA ARG A 10 -26.85 49.93 4.82
C ARG A 10 -26.96 48.40 5.05
N ARG A 11 -27.04 47.78 6.24
CA ARG A 11 -27.73 48.00 7.54
C ARG A 11 -29.26 47.87 7.50
N CYS A 12 -29.75 46.73 7.98
CA CYS A 12 -31.00 46.61 8.75
C CYS A 12 -30.69 46.02 10.14
N ARG A 13 -31.64 45.98 11.10
CA ARG A 13 -31.36 45.83 12.55
C ARG A 13 -32.56 45.27 13.35
N ASN A 14 -32.30 44.84 14.60
CA ASN A 14 -33.27 44.49 15.68
C ASN A 14 -33.96 43.11 15.57
N ARG A 15 -34.38 42.41 16.64
CA ARG A 15 -34.19 42.49 18.13
C ARG A 15 -34.46 41.06 18.70
N ARG A 16 -33.60 40.48 19.55
CA ARG A 16 -33.54 40.53 21.05
C ARG A 16 -34.75 40.00 21.85
N LEU A 17 -34.55 38.84 22.48
CA LEU A 17 -34.82 38.43 23.89
C LEU A 17 -33.79 37.29 24.19
N ILE A 18 -33.09 37.11 25.32
CA ILE A 18 -33.02 37.63 26.70
C ILE A 18 -33.84 36.88 27.77
N ALA A 19 -33.15 36.01 28.51
CA ALA A 19 -33.43 35.53 29.88
C ALA A 19 -32.09 35.47 30.67
N ARG A 20 -32.09 35.31 32.01
CA ARG A 20 -30.89 35.52 32.86
C ARG A 20 -30.80 34.64 34.11
N TRP A 21 -29.54 34.31 34.48
CA TRP A 21 -29.01 34.13 35.85
C TRP A 21 -29.40 32.86 36.65
N PRO A 22 -28.65 32.50 37.73
CA PRO A 22 -27.34 32.99 38.21
C PRO A 22 -26.27 31.89 38.48
N LEU A 23 -25.01 32.31 38.67
CA LEU A 23 -23.93 31.50 39.27
C LEU A 23 -23.84 31.75 40.79
N ARG A 24 -23.32 30.78 41.57
CA ARG A 24 -22.88 30.97 42.97
C ARG A 24 -21.41 30.56 43.16
N ARG A 25 -20.71 31.28 44.04
CA ARG A 25 -19.42 30.88 44.66
C ARG A 25 -19.68 30.24 46.03
N PRO A 26 -18.67 29.57 46.62
CA PRO A 26 -18.23 29.96 47.96
C PRO A 26 -16.71 30.20 48.06
N GLY A 27 -16.25 30.66 49.23
CA GLY A 27 -14.86 31.01 49.55
C GLY A 27 -14.13 30.01 50.47
N PRO A 28 -12.93 30.36 51.00
CA PRO A 28 -11.95 29.39 51.50
C PRO A 28 -11.88 29.17 53.02
N ARG A 29 -11.45 27.96 53.44
CA ARG A 29 -10.96 27.51 54.78
C ARG A 29 -10.60 26.00 54.67
N THR A 30 -9.60 25.40 55.32
CA THR A 30 -8.41 25.88 56.09
C THR A 30 -7.30 24.78 56.03
N SER A 31 -6.13 24.99 56.64
CA SER A 31 -5.02 24.01 56.78
C SER A 31 -5.21 22.99 57.92
N HIS A 32 -4.71 21.75 57.77
CA HIS A 32 -3.73 21.11 58.68
C HIS A 32 -3.31 19.66 58.29
N ASP A 33 -2.08 19.32 58.69
CA ASP A 33 -1.40 18.03 58.93
C ASP A 33 -1.63 16.72 58.14
N VAL A 34 -0.57 16.34 57.42
CA VAL A 34 0.31 15.18 57.71
C VAL A 34 -0.31 13.92 58.37
N ARG A 35 -0.20 12.78 57.67
CA ARG A 35 0.28 11.52 58.26
C ARG A 35 0.90 10.57 57.23
N ARG A 36 2.16 10.16 57.46
CA ARG A 36 2.76 9.00 56.79
C ARG A 36 2.11 7.71 57.30
N ARG A 37 1.93 6.72 56.42
CA ARG A 37 2.07 5.29 56.76
C ARG A 37 2.42 4.48 55.52
N SER A 38 3.51 3.73 55.60
CA SER A 38 3.82 2.64 54.69
C SER A 38 3.07 1.37 55.09
N ILE A 39 2.89 0.45 54.14
CA ILE A 39 3.28 -0.97 54.31
C ILE A 39 3.26 -1.67 52.94
N ASP A 40 4.28 -2.53 52.74
CA ASP A 40 4.54 -3.37 51.57
C ASP A 40 3.49 -4.48 51.39
N ARG A 41 3.33 -4.95 50.14
CA ARG A 41 2.84 -6.31 49.83
C ARG A 41 3.24 -6.76 48.41
N HIS A 42 4.41 -7.37 48.30
CA HIS A 42 4.79 -8.21 47.16
C HIS A 42 3.79 -9.36 46.91
N ARG A 43 3.45 -9.64 45.64
CA ARG A 43 3.63 -10.96 44.95
C ARG A 43 3.21 -10.87 43.46
N PRO A 44 3.61 -11.83 42.59
CA PRO A 44 4.25 -11.44 41.32
C PRO A 44 3.42 -11.63 40.03
N TYR A 45 3.93 -11.01 38.97
CA TYR A 45 3.60 -11.34 37.58
C TYR A 45 3.83 -12.83 37.27
N ARG A 46 2.88 -13.46 36.56
CA ARG A 46 3.15 -14.69 35.78
C ARG A 46 3.53 -14.29 34.36
N ALA A 47 4.74 -14.64 33.95
CA ALA A 47 5.14 -14.54 32.54
C ALA A 47 4.45 -15.64 31.72
N VAL A 48 3.74 -15.28 30.66
CA VAL A 48 3.22 -16.22 29.67
C VAL A 48 4.25 -16.36 28.55
N CYS A 49 4.99 -17.48 28.57
CA CYS A 49 6.02 -17.75 27.58
C CYS A 49 5.40 -18.29 26.28
N VAL A 50 5.24 -17.42 25.27
CA VAL A 50 4.74 -17.81 23.94
C VAL A 50 5.89 -18.39 23.12
N GLN A 51 6.05 -19.72 23.12
CA GLN A 51 6.97 -20.39 22.22
C GLN A 51 6.46 -20.30 20.76
N GLN A 52 7.09 -19.45 19.94
CA GLN A 52 6.91 -19.47 18.49
C GLN A 52 7.47 -20.79 17.92
N ARG A 53 6.59 -21.75 17.62
CA ARG A 53 6.95 -22.92 16.81
C ARG A 53 6.88 -22.58 15.33
N LEU A 54 8.04 -22.35 14.72
CA LEU A 54 8.19 -22.31 13.26
C LEU A 54 7.63 -23.60 12.63
N ARG A 55 6.55 -23.47 11.85
CA ARG A 55 6.03 -24.56 11.00
C ARG A 55 6.49 -24.35 9.56
N VAL A 56 7.54 -25.08 9.17
CA VAL A 56 7.93 -25.22 7.77
C VAL A 56 6.84 -26.04 7.05
N VAL A 57 6.05 -25.41 6.20
CA VAL A 57 5.06 -26.09 5.36
C VAL A 57 5.77 -26.70 4.15
N ARG A 58 6.13 -27.99 4.23
CA ARG A 58 6.49 -28.77 3.04
C ARG A 58 5.20 -29.18 2.32
N SER A 59 4.99 -28.65 1.13
CA SER A 59 3.95 -29.13 0.22
C SER A 59 4.34 -30.50 -0.35
N LEU A 60 3.51 -31.52 -0.11
CA LEU A 60 3.61 -32.83 -0.75
C LEU A 60 2.36 -33.07 -1.59
N ARG A 61 2.57 -33.31 -2.89
CA ARG A 61 1.51 -33.68 -3.83
C ARG A 61 1.03 -35.10 -3.52
N ALA A 62 -0.26 -35.29 -3.31
CA ALA A 62 -0.87 -36.60 -3.14
C ALA A 62 -1.34 -37.16 -4.49
N THR A 63 -0.48 -37.92 -5.17
CA THR A 63 -0.90 -38.77 -6.31
C THR A 63 -1.49 -40.08 -5.80
N TRP A 64 -2.72 -40.40 -6.23
CA TRP A 64 -3.33 -41.70 -6.00
C TRP A 64 -2.67 -42.79 -6.85
N HIS A 65 -2.30 -43.92 -6.24
CA HIS A 65 -2.43 -45.23 -6.88
C HIS A 65 -2.53 -46.36 -5.84
N CYS A 66 -2.94 -47.55 -6.30
CA CYS A 66 -3.37 -48.66 -5.46
C CYS A 66 -2.30 -49.76 -5.35
N GLY A 67 -2.12 -50.32 -4.16
CA GLY A 67 -1.25 -51.47 -3.90
C GLY A 67 -1.59 -52.11 -2.55
N ARG A 68 -1.60 -53.45 -2.47
CA ARG A 68 -1.95 -54.21 -1.25
C ARG A 68 -0.71 -54.87 -0.63
N LEU A 69 -0.88 -55.27 0.63
CA LEU A 69 -0.21 -56.37 1.39
C LEU A 69 0.90 -56.01 2.39
N ALA A 70 0.75 -56.62 3.58
CA ALA A 70 1.72 -56.86 4.66
C ALA A 70 2.42 -55.65 5.35
N GLY A 71 2.75 -55.73 6.65
CA GLY A 71 2.33 -56.73 7.63
C GLY A 71 3.17 -56.80 8.92
N ARG A 72 2.61 -56.33 10.05
CA ARG A 72 3.01 -56.57 11.46
C ARG A 72 4.41 -56.11 11.95
N GLY A 73 4.40 -55.32 13.04
CA GLY A 73 4.96 -55.82 14.31
C GLY A 73 6.05 -55.00 15.03
N LEU A 74 5.70 -54.49 16.23
CA LEU A 74 6.53 -54.46 17.47
C LEU A 74 7.82 -53.57 17.49
N ALA A 75 8.29 -53.00 18.61
CA ALA A 75 7.74 -52.80 19.97
C ALA A 75 8.43 -51.60 20.69
N HIS A 76 8.09 -51.39 21.97
CA HIS A 76 8.47 -50.27 22.85
C HIS A 76 9.99 -50.08 23.14
N ALA A 77 10.44 -48.81 23.19
CA ALA A 77 10.84 -47.99 24.37
C ALA A 77 11.57 -48.64 25.59
N PRO A 78 12.08 -47.90 26.62
CA PRO A 78 12.01 -46.45 26.89
C PRO A 78 13.30 -45.76 27.48
N SER A 79 13.14 -44.52 27.97
CA SER A 79 13.82 -43.89 29.15
C SER A 79 15.36 -43.72 29.16
N SER A 80 15.91 -42.49 29.19
CA SER A 80 16.24 -41.65 30.39
C SER A 80 17.75 -41.67 30.71
N SER A 81 18.43 -40.67 31.28
CA SER A 81 18.16 -39.25 31.66
C SER A 81 19.45 -38.65 32.25
N ILE A 82 19.52 -37.32 32.52
CA ILE A 82 20.50 -36.66 33.44
C ILE A 82 21.98 -36.67 32.95
N ALA A 83 22.87 -35.73 33.29
CA ALA A 83 22.74 -34.29 33.57
C ALA A 83 24.12 -33.56 33.49
N GLU A 84 24.04 -32.23 33.47
CA GLU A 84 24.88 -31.25 34.20
C GLU A 84 26.33 -30.86 33.79
N LEU A 85 26.60 -29.58 34.12
CA LEU A 85 27.83 -28.87 34.57
C LEU A 85 29.24 -29.43 34.23
N GLY A 86 30.25 -28.61 33.93
CA GLY A 86 30.35 -27.16 34.21
C GLY A 86 31.54 -26.41 33.57
N ARG A 87 32.31 -25.67 34.38
CA ARG A 87 33.05 -24.44 33.98
C ARG A 87 34.59 -24.61 33.89
N HIS A 88 35.24 -23.51 33.47
CA HIS A 88 36.68 -23.19 33.51
C HIS A 88 37.54 -23.78 32.36
N GLY A 89 38.62 -23.11 31.89
CA GLY A 89 39.05 -21.73 32.18
C GLY A 89 40.48 -21.39 31.72
N HIS A 90 40.78 -20.08 31.64
CA HIS A 90 42.10 -19.47 31.38
C HIS A 90 42.77 -19.67 30.00
N ALA A 91 43.87 -18.93 29.79
CA ALA A 91 44.48 -18.65 28.50
C ALA A 91 46.02 -18.61 28.59
N GLY A 92 46.70 -18.80 27.46
CA GLY A 92 48.15 -18.69 27.34
C GLY A 92 48.60 -18.29 25.92
N ARG A 93 49.62 -17.42 25.83
CA ARG A 93 50.34 -17.09 24.57
C ARG A 93 51.51 -18.11 24.39
N LEU A 94 52.39 -18.13 23.37
CA LEU A 94 52.97 -17.08 22.48
C LEU A 94 53.89 -17.78 21.42
N VAL A 95 54.41 -17.06 20.39
CA VAL A 95 55.69 -17.29 19.60
C VAL A 95 55.71 -18.04 18.23
N LYS A 96 56.03 -17.26 17.15
CA LYS A 96 56.80 -17.55 15.88
C LYS A 96 56.27 -18.61 14.86
N PHE A 97 56.70 -18.70 13.57
CA PHE A 97 57.71 -17.99 12.73
C PHE A 97 57.25 -17.87 11.23
N LYS A 98 57.97 -17.12 10.37
CA LYS A 98 57.82 -17.00 8.89
C LYS A 98 59.03 -17.59 8.12
N PRO A 99 58.88 -17.93 6.82
CA PRO A 99 59.64 -17.26 5.73
C PRO A 99 58.83 -17.08 4.40
N ARG A 100 59.37 -16.61 3.25
CA ARG A 100 60.10 -15.34 2.91
C ARG A 100 60.30 -15.19 1.35
N TRP A 101 59.74 -14.13 0.72
CA TRP A 101 60.22 -13.37 -0.48
C TRP A 101 60.22 -14.06 -1.91
N ILE A 102 59.89 -13.45 -3.08
CA ILE A 102 60.22 -12.16 -3.81
C ILE A 102 61.53 -12.28 -4.64
N PRO A 103 61.73 -11.76 -5.91
CA PRO A 103 61.11 -10.58 -6.61
C PRO A 103 60.83 -10.60 -8.18
N SER A 104 60.10 -9.54 -8.65
CA SER A 104 60.27 -8.63 -9.84
C SER A 104 60.39 -9.04 -11.34
N GLY A 105 59.64 -8.28 -12.18
CA GLY A 105 60.05 -7.70 -13.50
C GLY A 105 59.54 -8.38 -14.79
N SER A 106 59.41 -7.75 -15.96
CA SER A 106 59.16 -6.33 -16.38
C SER A 106 59.10 -6.20 -17.92
N HIS A 107 58.30 -5.26 -18.44
CA HIS A 107 58.32 -4.64 -19.81
C HIS A 107 57.66 -5.31 -21.05
N ALA A 108 56.98 -4.42 -21.81
CA ALA A 108 56.89 -4.25 -23.28
C ALA A 108 56.25 -5.32 -24.22
N GLY A 109 55.09 -4.94 -24.78
CA GLY A 109 54.97 -4.63 -26.23
C GLY A 109 54.66 -5.75 -27.24
N GLY A 110 53.60 -5.57 -28.04
CA GLY A 110 53.38 -6.35 -29.27
C GLY A 110 51.94 -6.35 -29.81
N LEU A 111 51.72 -5.74 -30.98
CA LEU A 111 50.55 -6.03 -31.84
C LEU A 111 50.92 -7.15 -32.82
N VAL A 112 50.05 -8.16 -33.00
CA VAL A 112 49.90 -8.90 -34.28
C VAL A 112 48.42 -9.28 -34.46
N GLU A 113 47.95 -9.30 -35.70
CA GLU A 113 46.57 -9.64 -36.07
C GLU A 113 46.26 -11.16 -36.12
N ARG A 114 44.96 -11.47 -36.09
CA ARG A 114 44.24 -12.52 -36.86
C ARG A 114 44.97 -13.81 -37.24
N THR A 115 44.31 -14.94 -36.96
CA THR A 115 43.83 -15.83 -38.05
C THR A 115 42.64 -16.70 -37.60
N ARG A 116 42.04 -17.47 -38.53
CA ARG A 116 40.84 -18.30 -38.36
C ARG A 116 41.16 -19.80 -38.47
N ARG A 117 40.18 -20.63 -38.07
CA ARG A 117 39.99 -22.09 -38.32
C ARG A 117 40.64 -23.01 -37.27
N GLY A 118 40.06 -24.17 -36.94
CA GLY A 118 38.72 -24.69 -37.32
C GLY A 118 38.60 -26.22 -37.27
N GLY A 119 37.38 -26.74 -37.43
CA GLY A 119 37.05 -28.19 -37.30
C GLY A 119 36.78 -28.60 -35.85
N SER A 120 36.02 -29.66 -35.55
CA SER A 120 35.23 -30.61 -36.38
C SER A 120 34.01 -31.10 -35.53
N ASP A 121 33.01 -31.89 -35.94
CA ASP A 121 32.87 -32.96 -36.96
C ASP A 121 31.43 -33.13 -37.52
N TRP A 122 31.22 -34.10 -38.42
CA TRP A 122 29.94 -34.51 -39.06
C TRP A 122 29.73 -36.06 -38.91
N ASN A 123 28.71 -36.79 -39.42
CA ASN A 123 27.58 -36.53 -40.32
C ASN A 123 26.32 -37.39 -39.87
N LEU A 124 25.62 -38.33 -40.54
CA LEU A 124 25.60 -38.86 -41.93
C LEU A 124 24.24 -39.54 -42.32
N PHE A 125 23.18 -38.75 -42.60
CA PHE A 125 21.95 -39.16 -43.33
C PHE A 125 21.04 -40.25 -42.66
N TRP A 126 19.82 -40.62 -43.07
CA TRP A 126 18.87 -40.29 -44.18
C TRP A 126 17.45 -40.00 -43.59
N LEU A 127 16.27 -39.82 -44.25
CA LEU A 127 15.81 -39.95 -45.65
C LEU A 127 14.64 -38.93 -45.97
N ARG A 128 14.04 -39.10 -47.16
CA ARG A 128 12.89 -38.48 -47.87
C ARG A 128 11.49 -38.68 -47.22
N CYS A 129 10.38 -38.01 -47.59
CA CYS A 129 10.08 -36.80 -48.41
C CYS A 129 8.58 -36.39 -48.28
N ASN A 130 8.21 -35.26 -48.90
CA ASN A 130 6.85 -34.74 -49.23
C ASN A 130 6.04 -34.12 -48.07
N GLY A 131 5.53 -32.87 -48.19
CA GLY A 131 5.84 -31.84 -49.20
C GLY A 131 4.89 -30.63 -49.19
N ILE A 132 5.43 -29.47 -49.60
CA ILE A 132 4.78 -28.27 -50.21
C ILE A 132 3.65 -27.59 -49.40
N GLY A 133 3.69 -26.27 -49.12
CA GLY A 133 4.64 -25.26 -49.59
C GLY A 133 4.50 -23.89 -48.91
N ASN A 134 5.23 -22.90 -49.45
CA ASN A 134 5.53 -21.62 -48.79
C ASN A 134 4.43 -20.56 -48.90
N VAL A 135 4.40 -19.65 -47.91
CA VAL A 135 4.18 -18.21 -48.15
C VAL A 135 5.30 -17.46 -47.41
N GLN A 136 5.93 -16.47 -48.05
CA GLN A 136 7.08 -15.73 -47.51
C GLN A 136 6.65 -14.46 -46.76
N MET A 137 7.50 -14.00 -45.83
CA MET A 137 7.48 -12.61 -45.39
C MET A 137 8.15 -11.70 -46.43
N ALA A 138 7.61 -10.49 -46.62
CA ALA A 138 8.33 -9.36 -47.20
C ALA A 138 7.82 -8.05 -46.56
N SER A 139 8.70 -7.04 -46.45
CA SER A 139 8.42 -5.74 -45.85
C SER A 139 9.06 -4.61 -46.69
N PRO A 140 9.04 -3.33 -46.28
CA PRO A 140 7.99 -2.41 -46.69
C PRO A 140 8.51 -1.21 -47.50
N ARG A 141 7.61 -0.47 -48.21
CA ARG A 141 7.90 0.92 -48.64
C ARG A 141 6.65 1.74 -49.06
N SER A 142 6.55 2.93 -48.46
CA SER A 142 6.11 4.23 -49.04
C SER A 142 4.99 4.31 -50.08
N LEU A 143 3.97 5.16 -49.82
CA LEU A 143 3.92 6.53 -50.39
C LEU A 143 2.88 7.45 -49.72
N GLN A 144 2.81 8.71 -50.16
CA GLN A 144 2.10 9.83 -49.50
C GLN A 144 0.74 10.20 -50.14
N ARG A 145 0.01 11.07 -49.43
CA ARG A 145 -0.90 12.16 -49.88
C ARG A 145 -2.39 11.85 -50.17
N ALA A 146 -3.19 12.84 -49.74
CA ALA A 146 -4.48 13.30 -50.27
C ALA A 146 -5.73 12.41 -50.08
N SER A 147 -6.96 12.95 -49.98
CA SER A 147 -7.43 14.27 -49.52
C SER A 147 -8.97 14.30 -49.49
N ASP A 148 -9.55 14.88 -48.45
CA ASP A 148 -10.88 15.55 -48.38
C ASP A 148 -12.16 14.84 -48.86
N ARG A 149 -13.29 15.33 -48.29
CA ARG A 149 -14.70 15.01 -48.59
C ARG A 149 -15.15 13.61 -48.14
N GLY A 150 -16.36 13.42 -47.61
CA GLY A 150 -17.36 14.41 -47.19
C GLY A 150 -18.79 13.86 -47.26
N LEU A 151 -19.58 14.09 -46.20
CA LEU A 151 -21.05 14.05 -46.11
C LEU A 151 -21.82 12.96 -46.90
N GLY A 152 -22.47 12.03 -46.19
CA GLY A 152 -23.49 11.13 -46.74
C GLY A 152 -24.30 10.46 -45.63
N GLU A 153 -25.59 10.77 -45.55
CA GLU A 153 -26.51 10.29 -44.49
C GLU A 153 -27.49 9.21 -45.01
N GLN A 154 -27.93 8.33 -44.10
CA GLN A 154 -29.18 7.52 -44.18
C GLN A 154 -29.22 6.42 -45.27
N PRO A 155 -30.20 5.47 -45.26
CA PRO A 155 -31.28 5.28 -44.29
C PRO A 155 -31.31 3.91 -43.58
N ILE A 156 -32.13 3.84 -42.53
CA ILE A 156 -32.58 2.59 -41.89
C ILE A 156 -33.65 1.91 -42.76
N ALA A 157 -33.63 0.57 -42.87
CA ALA A 157 -34.67 -0.22 -43.51
C ALA A 157 -35.27 -1.27 -42.57
N THR A 158 -36.60 -1.34 -42.49
CA THR A 158 -37.36 -2.34 -41.72
C THR A 158 -37.83 -3.48 -42.63
N GLY A 159 -37.85 -4.71 -42.13
CA GLY A 159 -38.17 -5.90 -42.95
C GLY A 159 -38.81 -7.03 -42.14
N ASN A 160 -40.05 -7.39 -42.48
CA ASN A 160 -40.92 -8.22 -41.65
C ASN A 160 -40.56 -9.72 -41.57
N CYS A 161 -40.87 -10.28 -40.40
CA CYS A 161 -40.95 -11.73 -40.14
C CYS A 161 -41.87 -12.48 -41.12
N ARG A 162 -41.48 -13.70 -41.52
CA ARG A 162 -42.41 -14.73 -42.02
C ARG A 162 -42.06 -16.10 -41.45
N SER A 163 -43.09 -16.86 -41.12
CA SER A 163 -42.99 -18.18 -40.49
C SER A 163 -43.13 -19.32 -41.50
N ARG A 164 -42.49 -20.46 -41.20
CA ARG A 164 -42.87 -21.77 -41.73
C ARG A 164 -42.86 -22.80 -40.61
N ARG A 165 -43.94 -23.58 -40.50
CA ARG A 165 -44.05 -24.76 -39.63
C ARG A 165 -43.51 -25.97 -40.38
N PHE A 166 -42.88 -26.90 -39.68
CA PHE A 166 -42.82 -28.30 -40.07
C PHE A 166 -43.12 -29.18 -38.84
N ARG A 167 -43.75 -30.35 -39.06
CA ARG A 167 -44.05 -31.35 -38.02
C ARG A 167 -43.12 -32.57 -38.18
N PRO A 168 -42.93 -33.39 -37.13
CA PRO A 168 -41.73 -34.21 -36.99
C PRO A 168 -41.83 -35.61 -37.61
N THR A 169 -40.67 -36.15 -37.97
CA THR A 169 -40.44 -37.60 -38.09
C THR A 169 -39.71 -38.10 -36.84
N ARG A 170 -40.05 -39.31 -36.37
CA ARG A 170 -39.37 -39.98 -35.25
C ARG A 170 -38.24 -40.87 -35.77
N SER A 171 -37.08 -40.83 -35.12
CA SER A 171 -36.11 -41.92 -35.11
C SER A 171 -35.48 -42.03 -33.73
N HIS A 172 -35.41 -43.24 -33.16
CA HIS A 172 -34.78 -43.46 -31.86
C HIS A 172 -33.25 -43.50 -32.00
N GLN A 173 -32.54 -42.67 -31.23
CA GLN A 173 -31.20 -43.00 -30.73
C GLN A 173 -31.11 -42.68 -29.23
N ARG A 174 -30.15 -43.32 -28.56
CA ARG A 174 -30.05 -43.37 -27.09
C ARG A 174 -29.20 -42.23 -26.52
N THR A 175 -29.63 -41.77 -25.35
CA THR A 175 -28.85 -41.13 -24.27
C THR A 175 -27.32 -41.02 -24.44
N THR A 176 -26.81 -39.79 -24.60
CA THR A 176 -25.59 -39.28 -23.90
C THR A 176 -25.38 -37.77 -24.12
N SER A 177 -25.84 -36.93 -23.18
CA SER A 177 -25.22 -35.63 -22.82
C SER A 177 -26.08 -34.91 -21.78
N GLN A 178 -25.58 -34.79 -20.54
CA GLN A 178 -26.03 -33.71 -19.66
C GLN A 178 -25.32 -32.45 -20.13
N ASN A 179 -26.05 -31.52 -20.76
CA ASN A 179 -25.50 -30.22 -21.10
C ASN A 179 -25.22 -29.45 -19.80
N VAL A 180 -23.96 -29.43 -19.40
CA VAL A 180 -23.45 -28.49 -18.40
C VAL A 180 -23.72 -27.09 -18.92
N VAL A 181 -24.59 -26.34 -18.23
CA VAL A 181 -24.73 -24.91 -18.49
C VAL A 181 -23.44 -24.26 -18.03
N ALA A 182 -22.54 -24.01 -18.97
CA ALA A 182 -21.31 -23.28 -18.75
C ALA A 182 -21.66 -21.82 -18.43
N SER A 183 -21.87 -21.53 -17.14
CA SER A 183 -21.87 -20.17 -16.63
C SER A 183 -20.52 -19.56 -16.98
N SER A 184 -20.50 -18.56 -17.85
CA SER A 184 -19.28 -17.83 -18.20
C SER A 184 -18.64 -17.26 -16.93
N CYS A 185 -17.36 -17.53 -16.71
CA CYS A 185 -16.61 -16.92 -15.62
C CYS A 185 -16.48 -15.40 -15.87
N LEU A 186 -17.35 -14.61 -15.24
CA LEU A 186 -17.45 -13.15 -15.42
C LEU A 186 -16.31 -12.36 -14.75
N PHE A 187 -15.39 -13.07 -14.09
CA PHE A 187 -14.21 -12.58 -13.39
C PHE A 187 -13.05 -13.49 -13.80
N GLY A 188 -12.02 -12.90 -14.41
CA GLY A 188 -11.06 -13.63 -15.22
C GLY A 188 -9.87 -14.20 -14.47
N SER A 189 -9.55 -15.45 -14.77
CA SER A 189 -8.17 -15.85 -15.09
C SER A 189 -8.23 -16.51 -16.47
N ASP A 190 -7.39 -16.10 -17.40
CA ASP A 190 -7.40 -16.66 -18.75
C ASP A 190 -6.86 -18.09 -18.70
N LEU A 191 -7.73 -19.07 -18.97
CA LEU A 191 -7.40 -20.49 -19.01
C LEU A 191 -6.60 -20.81 -20.27
N MET A 192 -5.32 -20.43 -20.27
CA MET A 192 -4.37 -20.78 -21.31
C MET A 192 -4.16 -22.30 -21.33
N ILE A 193 -4.71 -22.95 -22.35
CA ILE A 193 -4.44 -24.34 -22.68
C ILE A 193 -3.21 -24.35 -23.59
N ASN A 194 -2.12 -24.96 -23.12
CA ASN A 194 -0.89 -25.03 -23.92
C ASN A 194 -1.03 -26.01 -25.10
N SER A 195 -0.03 -26.07 -25.98
CA SER A 195 -0.05 -26.95 -27.17
C SER A 195 -0.04 -28.46 -26.90
N ARG A 196 -0.09 -28.88 -25.62
CA ARG A 196 -0.21 -30.28 -25.17
C ARG A 196 -1.56 -30.57 -24.50
N GLY A 197 -2.45 -29.58 -24.38
CA GLY A 197 -3.72 -29.71 -23.67
C GLY A 197 -3.62 -29.50 -22.15
N GLU A 198 -2.46 -29.08 -21.64
CA GLU A 198 -2.29 -28.80 -20.21
C GLU A 198 -2.87 -27.41 -19.89
N VAL A 199 -3.73 -27.33 -18.89
CA VAL A 199 -4.23 -26.04 -18.35
C VAL A 199 -3.11 -25.41 -17.52
N THR A 200 -2.42 -24.44 -18.11
CA THR A 200 -1.43 -23.63 -17.41
C THR A 200 -2.10 -22.34 -16.93
N MET A 201 -2.34 -22.22 -15.63
CA MET A 201 -2.61 -20.92 -15.03
C MET A 201 -1.31 -20.11 -15.03
N GLU A 202 -1.18 -19.15 -15.94
CA GLU A 202 -0.24 -18.04 -15.75
C GLU A 202 -0.75 -17.18 -14.59
N THR A 203 -0.42 -17.59 -13.36
CA THR A 203 -0.61 -16.78 -12.15
C THR A 203 0.11 -15.46 -12.37
N ASN A 204 -0.63 -14.36 -12.43
CA ASN A 204 -0.15 -13.08 -12.91
C ASN A 204 0.68 -12.38 -11.82
N ALA A 205 1.86 -12.91 -11.52
CA ALA A 205 2.61 -12.62 -10.30
C ALA A 205 2.88 -11.11 -10.12
N TRP A 206 2.14 -10.52 -9.17
CA TRP A 206 2.14 -9.10 -8.84
C TRP A 206 3.21 -8.76 -7.79
N LEU A 207 3.70 -7.53 -7.89
CA LEU A 207 4.42 -6.86 -6.81
C LEU A 207 3.71 -5.55 -6.48
N VAL A 208 3.24 -5.42 -5.24
CA VAL A 208 2.67 -4.17 -4.70
C VAL A 208 3.73 -3.51 -3.84
N THR A 209 4.02 -2.22 -4.05
CA THR A 209 4.96 -1.49 -3.19
C THR A 209 4.30 -0.29 -2.53
N ALA A 210 4.48 -0.11 -1.23
CA ALA A 210 4.33 1.21 -0.62
C ALA A 210 5.67 1.97 -0.66
N THR A 211 5.60 3.28 -0.48
CA THR A 211 6.79 4.14 -0.34
C THR A 211 7.27 4.11 1.11
N PRO A 212 8.54 3.81 1.42
CA PRO A 212 9.05 3.80 2.80
C PRO A 212 8.85 5.14 3.53
N PRO A 213 8.36 5.15 4.78
CA PRO A 213 8.34 6.33 5.63
C PRO A 213 9.72 6.56 6.26
N THR A 214 10.07 7.84 6.40
CA THR A 214 11.24 8.28 7.16
C THR A 214 11.01 8.13 8.68
N PRO A 215 11.89 7.45 9.45
CA PRO A 215 11.76 7.28 10.90
C PRO A 215 12.23 8.53 11.67
N ASN A 216 11.67 9.70 11.36
CA ASN A 216 11.91 10.97 12.06
C ASN A 216 10.80 11.33 13.09
N GLY A 217 9.80 10.47 13.23
CA GLY A 217 8.66 10.59 14.12
C GLY A 217 7.62 9.51 13.83
N ASP A 218 6.44 9.61 14.43
CA ASP A 218 5.39 8.59 14.30
C ASP A 218 4.56 8.76 13.03
N LEU A 219 3.84 7.71 12.62
CA LEU A 219 2.84 7.82 11.56
C LEU A 219 1.65 8.67 12.03
N HIS A 220 1.03 9.36 11.09
CA HIS A 220 -0.17 10.16 11.28
C HIS A 220 -1.24 9.80 10.25
N LEU A 221 -2.50 10.21 10.43
CA LEU A 221 -3.60 9.78 9.55
C LEU A 221 -3.35 10.06 8.05
N GLY A 222 -2.68 11.17 7.69
CA GLY A 222 -2.25 11.45 6.31
C GLY A 222 -1.24 10.45 5.71
N HIS A 223 -0.46 9.75 6.55
CA HIS A 223 0.42 8.67 6.10
C HIS A 223 -0.41 7.40 5.86
N LEU A 224 -1.27 7.00 6.81
CA LEU A 224 -2.11 5.80 6.66
C LEU A 224 -3.03 5.91 5.44
N CYS A 225 -3.78 7.01 5.34
CA CYS A 225 -4.73 7.30 4.26
C CYS A 225 -4.06 7.34 2.87
N GLY A 226 -2.76 7.64 2.82
CA GLY A 226 -1.97 7.79 1.61
C GLY A 226 -1.55 6.45 0.98
N PRO A 227 -0.26 6.09 0.98
CA PRO A 227 0.19 4.86 0.30
C PRO A 227 -0.20 3.58 1.05
N TYR A 228 -0.22 3.58 2.39
CA TYR A 228 -0.22 2.33 3.17
C TYR A 228 -1.56 1.60 3.18
N LEU A 229 -2.66 2.29 3.52
CA LEU A 229 -4.00 1.70 3.48
C LEU A 229 -4.39 1.30 2.05
N ALA A 230 -3.99 2.10 1.05
CA ALA A 230 -4.29 1.82 -0.35
C ALA A 230 -3.55 0.56 -0.86
N ALA A 231 -2.27 0.37 -0.51
CA ALA A 231 -1.50 -0.83 -0.84
C ALA A 231 -2.06 -2.08 -0.14
N ASP A 232 -2.48 -1.97 1.13
CA ASP A 232 -3.09 -3.07 1.89
C ASP A 232 -4.44 -3.49 1.30
N ILE A 233 -5.34 -2.53 0.99
CA ILE A 233 -6.62 -2.78 0.30
C ILE A 233 -6.37 -3.51 -1.03
N PHE A 234 -5.45 -3.02 -1.86
CA PHE A 234 -5.17 -3.62 -3.17
C PHE A 234 -4.61 -5.03 -3.03
N SER A 235 -3.67 -5.24 -2.10
CA SER A 235 -3.07 -6.56 -1.85
C SER A 235 -4.08 -7.57 -1.29
N ARG A 236 -5.00 -7.13 -0.41
CA ARG A 236 -6.12 -7.96 0.08
C ARG A 236 -7.06 -8.37 -1.04
N HIS A 237 -7.43 -7.43 -1.90
CA HIS A 237 -8.26 -7.73 -3.06
C HIS A 237 -7.61 -8.74 -4.00
N LEU A 238 -6.32 -8.55 -4.35
CA LEU A 238 -5.58 -9.49 -5.20
C LEU A 238 -5.56 -10.91 -4.63
N ARG A 239 -5.22 -11.07 -3.33
CA ARG A 239 -5.25 -12.38 -2.64
C ARG A 239 -6.65 -13.01 -2.68
N GLN A 240 -7.71 -12.23 -2.43
CA GLN A 240 -9.11 -12.67 -2.47
C GLN A 240 -9.61 -13.00 -3.89
N THR A 241 -8.91 -12.54 -4.94
CA THR A 241 -9.15 -12.96 -6.33
C THR A 241 -8.26 -14.14 -6.78
N GLY A 242 -7.43 -14.69 -5.89
CA GLY A 242 -6.53 -15.82 -6.18
C GLY A 242 -5.23 -15.44 -6.91
N GLU A 243 -4.91 -14.16 -6.99
CA GLU A 243 -3.68 -13.68 -7.64
C GLU A 243 -2.46 -13.84 -6.71
N ASP A 244 -1.33 -14.30 -7.27
CA ASP A 244 -0.05 -14.33 -6.56
C ASP A 244 0.47 -12.89 -6.39
N VAL A 245 0.49 -12.40 -5.16
CA VAL A 245 0.96 -11.05 -4.81
C VAL A 245 1.92 -11.08 -3.64
N ILE A 246 3.02 -10.33 -3.77
CA ILE A 246 3.88 -9.92 -2.67
C ILE A 246 3.70 -8.40 -2.48
N ALA A 247 3.45 -7.98 -1.25
CA ALA A 247 3.37 -6.59 -0.83
C ALA A 247 4.65 -6.19 -0.08
N ILE A 248 5.40 -5.22 -0.60
CA ILE A 248 6.68 -4.77 -0.01
C ILE A 248 6.65 -3.31 0.43
N THR A 249 7.41 -3.01 1.47
CA THR A 249 7.76 -1.66 1.90
C THR A 249 9.12 -1.68 2.60
N GLY A 250 9.54 -0.57 3.17
CA GLY A 250 10.64 -0.51 4.12
C GLY A 250 10.42 0.56 5.18
N ILE A 251 11.45 0.83 5.97
CA ILE A 251 11.61 2.06 6.75
C ILE A 251 12.85 2.76 6.21
N ASP A 252 12.77 4.07 5.99
CA ASP A 252 13.84 4.81 5.31
C ASP A 252 14.95 5.27 6.28
N ASP A 253 15.63 4.29 6.87
CA ASP A 253 16.57 4.45 8.00
C ASP A 253 17.66 5.49 7.72
N HIS A 254 18.23 5.50 6.51
CA HIS A 254 19.38 6.35 6.13
C HIS A 254 19.04 7.81 5.77
N GLN A 255 17.76 8.21 5.84
CA GLN A 255 17.35 9.59 5.53
C GLN A 255 18.07 10.65 6.38
N SER A 256 18.43 11.77 5.74
CA SER A 256 19.00 12.95 6.41
C SER A 256 18.11 13.52 7.52
N TYR A 257 16.77 13.39 7.38
CA TYR A 257 15.82 13.80 8.42
C TYR A 257 15.85 12.94 9.68
N THR A 258 16.38 11.72 9.61
CA THR A 258 16.54 10.83 10.76
C THR A 258 17.70 11.30 11.64
N ASP A 259 18.86 11.61 11.05
CA ASP A 259 19.99 12.20 11.78
C ASP A 259 19.67 13.63 12.26
N ALA A 260 19.06 14.46 11.40
CA ALA A 260 18.59 15.80 11.81
C ALA A 260 17.54 15.77 12.92
N ARG A 261 16.83 14.64 13.12
CA ARG A 261 15.98 14.41 14.28
C ARG A 261 16.79 13.94 15.49
N GLY A 262 17.72 13.01 15.32
CA GLY A 262 18.63 12.54 16.37
C GLY A 262 19.39 13.70 17.03
N ILE A 263 20.03 14.54 16.23
CA ILE A 263 20.77 15.74 16.68
C ILE A 263 19.91 16.65 17.56
N ARG A 264 18.62 16.82 17.23
CA ARG A 264 17.68 17.66 18.01
C ARG A 264 17.18 17.01 19.29
N ASP A 265 17.09 15.68 19.30
CA ASP A 265 16.64 14.89 20.45
C ASP A 265 17.82 14.44 21.35
N GLY A 266 19.06 14.78 21.01
CA GLY A 266 20.27 14.38 21.74
C GLY A 266 20.68 12.92 21.54
N LYS A 267 20.40 12.35 20.37
CA LYS A 267 20.58 10.93 20.02
C LYS A 267 21.34 10.74 18.71
N THR A 268 21.86 9.54 18.50
CA THR A 268 22.37 9.12 17.19
C THR A 268 21.24 8.94 16.16
N ALA A 269 21.61 8.96 14.88
CA ALA A 269 20.70 8.60 13.79
C ALA A 269 20.22 7.14 13.88
N GLU A 270 21.08 6.20 14.33
CA GLU A 270 20.73 4.78 14.46
C GLU A 270 19.67 4.54 15.55
N GLU A 271 19.85 5.10 16.75
CA GLU A 271 18.85 5.05 17.82
C GLU A 271 17.51 5.65 17.37
N THR A 272 17.57 6.72 16.58
CA THR A 272 16.40 7.43 16.06
C THR A 272 15.65 6.59 15.01
N ALA A 273 16.39 6.01 14.05
CA ALA A 273 15.88 5.07 13.06
C ALA A 273 15.24 3.84 13.73
N GLN A 274 15.94 3.22 14.68
CA GLN A 274 15.45 2.04 15.38
C GLN A 274 14.18 2.37 16.18
N TRP A 275 14.19 3.45 16.97
CA TRP A 275 13.06 3.86 17.80
C TRP A 275 11.78 4.15 17.00
N PHE A 276 11.85 5.06 16.02
CA PHE A 276 10.66 5.43 15.25
C PHE A 276 10.28 4.34 14.23
N GLY A 277 11.24 3.65 13.61
CA GLY A 277 10.95 2.54 12.71
C GLY A 277 10.16 1.41 13.39
N ASN A 278 10.48 1.11 14.65
CA ASN A 278 9.73 0.11 15.42
C ASN A 278 8.30 0.58 15.75
N ARG A 279 8.12 1.87 16.09
CA ARG A 279 6.80 2.48 16.33
C ARG A 279 5.94 2.57 15.06
N ILE A 280 6.56 2.79 13.90
CA ILE A 280 5.91 2.78 12.59
C ILE A 280 5.33 1.38 12.28
N VAL A 281 6.10 0.32 12.51
CA VAL A 281 5.65 -1.07 12.27
C VAL A 281 4.56 -1.51 13.25
N ASP A 282 4.66 -1.12 14.52
CA ASP A 282 3.60 -1.30 15.52
C ASP A 282 2.30 -0.58 15.10
N ALA A 283 2.40 0.66 14.61
CA ALA A 283 1.26 1.44 14.15
C ALA A 283 0.58 0.86 12.89
N TRP A 284 1.34 0.29 11.94
CA TRP A 284 0.77 -0.47 10.81
C TRP A 284 0.02 -1.72 11.28
N THR A 285 0.64 -2.51 12.16
CA THR A 285 0.04 -3.73 12.73
C THR A 285 -1.30 -3.44 13.43
N LYS A 286 -1.33 -2.37 14.25
CA LYS A 286 -2.54 -1.91 14.94
C LYS A 286 -3.59 -1.31 13.99
N ALA A 287 -3.18 -0.78 12.84
CA ALA A 287 -4.07 -0.35 11.75
C ALA A 287 -4.45 -1.49 10.77
N HIS A 288 -4.10 -2.74 11.09
CA HIS A 288 -4.32 -3.93 10.26
C HIS A 288 -3.75 -3.81 8.83
N VAL A 289 -2.71 -3.01 8.66
CA VAL A 289 -1.95 -2.85 7.41
C VAL A 289 -0.79 -3.83 7.40
N ASN A 290 -0.79 -4.76 6.44
CA ASN A 290 0.18 -5.85 6.39
C ASN A 290 1.02 -5.80 5.09
N PHE A 291 2.33 -5.95 5.24
CA PHE A 291 3.29 -6.15 4.14
C PHE A 291 4.00 -7.49 4.35
N ASP A 292 4.23 -8.22 3.25
CA ASP A 292 4.95 -9.51 3.27
C ASP A 292 6.47 -9.30 3.46
N VAL A 293 6.99 -8.12 3.08
CA VAL A 293 8.38 -7.70 3.35
C VAL A 293 8.41 -6.25 3.85
N VAL A 294 9.12 -6.01 4.95
CA VAL A 294 9.47 -4.68 5.47
C VAL A 294 11.00 -4.57 5.57
N THR A 295 11.64 -3.93 4.60
CA THR A 295 13.10 -3.75 4.59
C THR A 295 13.55 -2.71 5.63
N ARG A 296 14.58 -3.04 6.42
CA ARG A 296 15.30 -2.10 7.30
C ARG A 296 16.74 -1.95 6.80
N PRO A 297 17.12 -0.87 6.09
CA PRO A 297 18.45 -0.70 5.51
C PRO A 297 19.62 -0.91 6.48
N ASN A 298 19.49 -0.49 7.75
CA ASN A 298 20.50 -0.71 8.80
C ASN A 298 20.75 -2.19 9.11
N HIS A 299 19.77 -3.06 8.82
CA HIS A 299 19.75 -4.46 9.24
C HIS A 299 19.57 -5.43 8.05
N ALA A 300 19.80 -4.95 6.82
CA ALA A 300 19.63 -5.72 5.59
C ALA A 300 20.95 -5.77 4.77
N PRO A 301 21.85 -6.75 5.02
CA PRO A 301 23.14 -6.85 4.32
C PRO A 301 23.01 -6.95 2.79
N HIS A 302 21.99 -7.65 2.28
CA HIS A 302 21.73 -7.77 0.84
C HIS A 302 21.31 -6.44 0.20
N HIS A 303 20.57 -5.60 0.92
CA HIS A 303 20.21 -4.23 0.50
C HIS A 303 21.45 -3.35 0.40
N ARG A 304 22.34 -3.41 1.40
CA ARG A 304 23.63 -2.68 1.38
C ARG A 304 24.51 -3.13 0.20
N TRP A 305 24.69 -4.44 0.05
CA TRP A 305 25.45 -5.05 -1.05
C TRP A 305 24.89 -4.67 -2.43
N LEU A 306 23.58 -4.82 -2.66
CA LEU A 306 22.99 -4.52 -3.97
C LEU A 306 23.08 -3.04 -4.28
N THR A 307 22.87 -2.15 -3.30
CA THR A 307 23.02 -0.71 -3.48
C THR A 307 24.43 -0.35 -3.91
N GLN A 308 25.46 -0.86 -3.23
CA GLN A 308 26.86 -0.63 -3.60
C GLN A 308 27.20 -1.24 -4.98
N LYS A 309 26.69 -2.43 -5.31
CA LYS A 309 26.86 -3.08 -6.61
C LYS A 309 26.22 -2.28 -7.76
N VAL A 310 25.01 -1.76 -7.55
CA VAL A 310 24.33 -0.87 -8.50
C VAL A 310 25.16 0.41 -8.69
N PHE A 311 25.56 1.05 -7.60
CA PHE A 311 26.32 2.30 -7.61
C PHE A 311 27.67 2.15 -8.34
N HIS A 312 28.44 1.11 -8.02
CA HIS A 312 29.74 0.85 -8.65
C HIS A 312 29.59 0.64 -10.16
N LYS A 313 28.64 -0.21 -10.60
CA LYS A 313 28.40 -0.45 -12.03
C LYS A 313 28.03 0.84 -12.78
N LEU A 314 27.12 1.66 -12.22
CA LEU A 314 26.73 2.91 -12.87
C LEU A 314 27.88 3.92 -12.95
N PHE A 315 28.82 3.90 -12.01
CA PHE A 315 30.05 4.69 -12.08
C PHE A 315 31.02 4.17 -13.14
N GLU A 316 31.25 2.85 -13.21
CA GLU A 316 32.14 2.23 -14.21
C GLU A 316 31.69 2.47 -15.65
N GLN A 317 30.39 2.38 -15.94
CA GLN A 317 29.83 2.70 -17.26
C GLN A 317 29.64 4.21 -17.48
N GLY A 318 30.02 5.04 -16.50
CA GLY A 318 30.06 6.50 -16.59
C GLY A 318 28.70 7.21 -16.51
N ASP A 319 27.63 6.53 -16.09
CA ASP A 319 26.31 7.13 -15.80
C ASP A 319 26.29 7.86 -14.46
N ILE A 320 27.12 7.45 -13.50
CA ILE A 320 27.49 8.26 -12.34
C ILE A 320 28.86 8.91 -12.63
N VAL A 321 28.95 10.21 -12.39
CA VAL A 321 30.11 11.03 -12.75
C VAL A 321 30.48 12.01 -11.63
N ALA A 322 31.77 12.24 -11.44
CA ALA A 322 32.24 13.29 -10.54
C ALA A 322 31.95 14.69 -11.10
N ARG A 323 31.59 15.62 -10.21
CA ARG A 323 31.49 17.06 -10.49
C ARG A 323 31.95 17.83 -9.26
N LEU A 324 32.84 18.80 -9.45
CA LEU A 324 33.02 19.91 -8.51
C LEU A 324 31.88 20.90 -8.75
N LYS A 325 30.98 21.05 -7.78
CA LYS A 325 29.86 22.02 -7.82
C LYS A 325 29.73 22.74 -6.48
N PRO A 326 29.03 23.87 -6.41
CA PRO A 326 28.69 24.47 -5.13
C PRO A 326 27.79 23.56 -4.30
N LEU A 327 27.91 23.62 -2.97
CA LEU A 327 27.01 23.01 -1.99
C LEU A 327 26.91 23.94 -0.77
N PRO A 328 25.73 24.07 -0.12
CA PRO A 328 25.61 24.86 1.10
C PRO A 328 26.40 24.21 2.26
N TYR A 329 26.97 25.04 3.12
CA TYR A 329 27.78 24.64 4.26
C TYR A 329 27.50 25.55 5.46
N CYS A 330 27.32 24.94 6.63
CA CYS A 330 27.03 25.64 7.87
C CYS A 330 28.28 25.70 8.75
N ALA A 331 29.03 26.81 8.70
CA ALA A 331 30.22 27.01 9.53
C ALA A 331 29.94 26.88 11.04
N SER A 332 28.76 27.32 11.50
CA SER A 332 28.33 27.19 12.90
C SER A 332 28.10 25.74 13.37
N CYS A 333 28.12 24.77 12.46
CA CYS A 333 27.94 23.34 12.75
C CYS A 333 28.97 22.45 12.06
N ASP A 334 30.03 23.06 11.48
CA ASP A 334 31.12 22.39 10.74
C ASP A 334 30.64 21.42 9.62
N ARG A 335 29.44 21.64 9.07
CA ARG A 335 28.69 20.61 8.31
C ARG A 335 28.19 21.07 6.94
N TRP A 336 28.34 20.21 5.94
CA TRP A 336 27.67 20.32 4.63
C TRP A 336 26.15 20.23 4.78
N ALA A 337 25.44 21.27 4.35
CA ALA A 337 24.01 21.41 4.55
C ALA A 337 23.24 20.99 3.29
N TYR A 338 22.78 19.74 3.28
CA TYR A 338 21.92 19.16 2.25
C TYR A 338 20.62 18.63 2.85
N GLU A 339 19.60 18.45 2.01
CA GLU A 339 18.27 17.94 2.39
C GLU A 339 17.76 18.50 3.75
N ALA A 340 17.62 17.64 4.76
CA ALA A 340 17.09 17.99 6.06
C ALA A 340 17.88 19.07 6.80
N TYR A 341 19.17 19.26 6.49
CA TYR A 341 20.06 20.23 7.14
C TYR A 341 19.95 21.64 6.57
N VAL A 342 19.33 21.82 5.38
CA VAL A 342 19.18 23.13 4.72
C VAL A 342 17.71 23.47 4.48
N SER A 343 17.34 24.74 4.62
CA SER A 343 16.07 25.24 4.09
C SER A 343 16.23 26.60 3.45
N GLY A 344 15.39 26.89 2.47
CA GLY A 344 15.39 28.14 1.70
C GLY A 344 14.13 28.23 0.83
N GLU A 345 14.20 28.99 -0.24
CA GLU A 345 13.13 29.10 -1.23
C GLU A 345 13.46 28.30 -2.50
N CYS A 346 12.45 27.64 -3.07
CA CYS A 346 12.58 26.89 -4.31
C CYS A 346 12.91 27.84 -5.48
N PRO A 347 13.98 27.59 -6.28
CA PRO A 347 14.30 28.39 -7.46
C PRO A 347 13.15 28.49 -8.47
N HIS A 348 12.33 27.44 -8.60
CA HIS A 348 11.25 27.34 -9.59
C HIS A 348 9.94 28.04 -9.22
N CYS A 349 9.63 28.20 -7.93
CA CYS A 349 8.32 28.71 -7.49
C CYS A 349 8.33 29.61 -6.24
N GLY A 350 9.48 29.87 -5.62
CA GLY A 350 9.61 30.71 -4.42
C GLY A 350 9.04 30.12 -3.12
N ALA A 351 8.33 28.98 -3.18
CA ALA A 351 7.84 28.31 -1.98
C ALA A 351 8.99 27.75 -1.12
N ARG A 352 8.81 27.69 0.21
CA ARG A 352 9.81 27.12 1.12
C ARG A 352 10.14 25.67 0.73
N SER A 353 11.43 25.37 0.60
CA SER A 353 11.97 24.07 0.21
C SER A 353 13.25 23.74 1.01
N CYS A 354 13.77 22.54 0.80
CA CYS A 354 14.83 21.90 1.59
C CYS A 354 15.81 21.10 0.71
N GLY A 355 16.12 21.58 -0.51
CA GLY A 355 17.21 21.03 -1.32
C GLY A 355 16.99 19.61 -1.86
N ASN A 356 15.78 19.09 -1.69
CA ASN A 356 15.24 17.88 -2.32
C ASN A 356 14.07 18.28 -3.24
N ALA A 357 13.13 17.40 -3.58
CA ALA A 357 11.87 17.76 -4.24
C ALA A 357 11.06 18.80 -3.44
N CYS A 358 10.57 19.84 -4.12
CA CYS A 358 9.75 20.87 -3.49
C CYS A 358 8.30 20.40 -3.32
N GLU A 359 7.80 20.34 -2.08
CA GLU A 359 6.43 19.93 -1.76
C GLU A 359 5.34 20.74 -2.50
N ALA A 360 5.64 21.97 -2.94
CA ALA A 360 4.67 22.88 -3.55
C ALA A 360 4.55 22.77 -5.08
N CYS A 361 5.57 22.25 -5.77
CA CYS A 361 5.57 22.15 -7.24
C CYS A 361 6.09 20.79 -7.78
N GLY A 362 6.45 19.86 -6.90
CA GLY A 362 6.93 18.51 -7.23
C GLY A 362 8.32 18.45 -7.90
N ARG A 363 8.94 19.60 -8.22
CA ARG A 363 10.24 19.64 -8.91
C ARG A 363 11.41 19.37 -7.97
N PRO A 364 12.44 18.62 -8.42
CA PRO A 364 13.72 18.55 -7.72
C PRO A 364 14.40 19.92 -7.68
N ASN A 365 15.30 20.09 -6.70
CA ASN A 365 16.19 21.24 -6.57
C ASN A 365 17.57 20.68 -6.21
N ASP A 366 18.69 21.25 -6.69
CA ASP A 366 19.96 21.05 -5.96
C ASP A 366 19.89 21.90 -4.68
N CYS A 367 20.62 21.50 -3.64
CA CYS A 367 20.71 22.24 -2.39
C CYS A 367 21.33 23.64 -2.62
N ALA A 368 22.22 23.77 -3.62
CA ALA A 368 22.86 25.03 -3.98
C ALA A 368 21.95 26.02 -4.72
N ASP A 369 20.88 25.56 -5.38
CA ASP A 369 19.96 26.43 -6.15
C ASP A 369 18.89 27.09 -5.26
N LEU A 370 18.81 26.68 -3.99
CA LEU A 370 17.93 27.31 -3.01
C LEU A 370 18.34 28.77 -2.78
N LYS A 371 17.37 29.68 -2.72
CA LYS A 371 17.59 31.06 -2.28
C LYS A 371 17.46 31.14 -0.75
N ASN A 372 18.13 32.11 -0.13
CA ASN A 372 18.03 32.39 1.31
C ASN A 372 18.33 31.16 2.21
N GLN A 373 19.42 30.46 1.89
CA GLN A 373 19.84 29.20 2.53
C GLN A 373 20.15 29.38 4.02
N ARG A 374 19.44 28.64 4.87
CA ARG A 374 19.69 28.58 6.33
C ARG A 374 19.79 27.15 6.82
N CYS A 375 20.70 26.92 7.76
CA CYS A 375 20.84 25.67 8.47
C CYS A 375 19.59 25.37 9.30
N THR A 376 19.02 24.17 9.20
CA THR A 376 17.82 23.80 9.96
C THR A 376 18.13 23.39 11.41
N ILE A 377 19.41 23.27 11.77
CA ILE A 377 19.85 22.89 13.12
C ILE A 377 20.07 24.14 13.99
N CYS A 378 20.84 25.12 13.51
CA CYS A 378 21.21 26.33 14.26
C CYS A 378 20.66 27.66 13.68
N LEU A 379 19.92 27.62 12.58
CA LEU A 379 19.26 28.76 11.92
C LEU A 379 20.19 29.84 11.31
N SER A 380 21.51 29.68 11.40
CA SER A 380 22.48 30.53 10.70
C SER A 380 22.40 30.35 9.17
N GLU A 381 22.96 31.31 8.45
CA GLU A 381 23.02 31.29 6.98
C GLU A 381 24.09 30.30 6.51
N CYS A 382 23.82 29.61 5.42
CA CYS A 382 24.79 28.69 4.83
C CYS A 382 25.71 29.43 3.86
N GLU A 383 27.01 29.27 4.05
CA GLU A 383 28.00 29.62 3.04
C GLU A 383 27.84 28.67 1.84
N THR A 384 28.07 29.15 0.63
CA THR A 384 28.17 28.28 -0.55
C THR A 384 29.65 27.95 -0.79
N ARG A 385 30.03 26.67 -0.66
CA ARG A 385 31.42 26.19 -0.83
C ARG A 385 31.52 25.16 -1.96
N PRO A 386 32.64 25.08 -2.69
CA PRO A 386 32.82 24.05 -3.71
C PRO A 386 32.98 22.66 -3.07
N CYS A 387 32.20 21.69 -3.53
CA CYS A 387 32.18 20.31 -3.06
C CYS A 387 32.24 19.38 -4.28
N GLU A 388 33.17 18.43 -4.30
CA GLU A 388 33.18 17.39 -5.33
C GLU A 388 32.23 16.26 -4.92
N ARG A 389 31.14 16.06 -5.66
CA ARG A 389 30.18 14.98 -5.43
C ARG A 389 30.03 14.11 -6.67
N LEU A 390 29.43 12.94 -6.50
CA LEU A 390 28.99 12.09 -7.60
C LEU A 390 27.56 12.45 -8.00
N TYR A 391 27.31 12.54 -9.30
CA TYR A 391 26.03 12.92 -9.90
C TYR A 391 25.59 11.93 -10.98
N MET A 392 24.29 11.79 -11.21
CA MET A 392 23.70 11.04 -12.31
C MET A 392 23.03 11.99 -13.32
N PRO A 393 23.53 12.12 -14.57
CA PRO A 393 22.95 13.01 -15.58
C PRO A 393 21.67 12.45 -16.21
N LEU A 394 20.51 12.69 -15.58
CA LEU A 394 19.24 12.06 -15.97
C LEU A 394 18.79 12.38 -17.41
N ALA A 395 19.27 13.48 -17.99
CA ALA A 395 19.09 13.82 -19.40
C ALA A 395 19.48 12.68 -20.37
N ARG A 396 20.44 11.83 -20.02
CA ARG A 396 20.84 10.66 -20.83
C ARG A 396 19.75 9.60 -20.95
N HIS A 397 18.89 9.48 -19.95
CA HIS A 397 17.82 8.47 -19.90
C HIS A 397 16.48 9.03 -20.39
N ALA A 398 16.44 10.26 -20.91
CA ALA A 398 15.22 10.98 -21.26
C ALA A 398 14.27 10.19 -22.19
N GLU A 399 14.79 9.52 -23.21
CA GLU A 399 13.93 8.77 -24.14
C GLU A 399 13.42 7.45 -23.55
N THR A 400 14.25 6.74 -22.78
CA THR A 400 13.84 5.56 -22.00
C THR A 400 12.72 5.92 -21.02
N LEU A 401 12.81 7.09 -20.38
CA LEU A 401 11.78 7.61 -19.48
C LEU A 401 10.50 8.01 -20.23
N ARG A 402 10.58 8.67 -21.39
CA ARG A 402 9.39 8.94 -22.23
C ARG A 402 8.71 7.64 -22.69
N GLN A 403 9.48 6.64 -23.10
CA GLN A 403 8.93 5.34 -23.52
C GLN A 403 8.22 4.64 -22.36
N PHE A 404 8.83 4.64 -21.17
CA PHE A 404 8.23 4.13 -19.93
C PHE A 404 6.92 4.86 -19.56
N LEU A 405 6.94 6.19 -19.48
CA LEU A 405 5.77 6.98 -19.10
C LEU A 405 4.60 6.82 -20.06
N ARG A 406 4.83 6.51 -21.35
CA ARG A 406 3.75 6.21 -22.31
C ARG A 406 2.96 4.95 -21.98
N SER A 407 3.62 3.87 -21.51
CA SER A 407 2.96 2.59 -21.20
C SER A 407 2.52 2.44 -19.76
N THR A 408 3.17 3.11 -18.81
CA THR A 408 2.76 3.10 -17.40
C THR A 408 1.45 3.87 -17.17
N ARG A 409 0.61 3.37 -16.29
CA ARG A 409 -0.63 4.00 -15.81
C ARG A 409 -0.36 4.91 -14.61
N MET A 410 -0.98 6.10 -14.54
CA MET A 410 -0.83 7.03 -13.42
C MET A 410 -1.97 8.07 -13.38
N SER A 411 -2.02 8.88 -12.32
CA SER A 411 -2.90 10.05 -12.25
C SER A 411 -2.48 11.15 -13.24
N GLY A 412 -3.43 11.99 -13.65
CA GLY A 412 -3.18 13.12 -14.54
C GLY A 412 -2.17 14.13 -13.96
N HIS A 413 -2.19 14.33 -12.63
CA HIS A 413 -1.24 15.20 -11.94
C HIS A 413 0.19 14.65 -11.98
N LEU A 414 0.40 13.35 -11.70
CA LEU A 414 1.73 12.75 -11.84
C LEU A 414 2.23 12.80 -13.29
N ARG A 415 1.36 12.54 -14.28
CA ARG A 415 1.72 12.67 -15.69
C ARG A 415 2.17 14.09 -16.04
N ALA A 416 1.38 15.09 -15.68
CA ALA A 416 1.70 16.50 -15.92
C ALA A 416 3.02 16.91 -15.24
N LEU A 417 3.26 16.45 -14.00
CA LEU A 417 4.52 16.68 -13.29
C LEU A 417 5.71 16.08 -14.05
N SER A 418 5.69 14.78 -14.34
CA SER A 418 6.79 14.06 -15.00
C SER A 418 7.11 14.64 -16.38
N GLU A 419 6.10 14.88 -17.21
CA GLU A 419 6.27 15.47 -18.55
C GLU A 419 6.78 16.92 -18.46
N SER A 420 6.33 17.73 -17.48
CA SER A 420 6.83 19.10 -17.30
C SER A 420 8.31 19.17 -16.88
N ILE A 421 8.80 18.14 -16.18
CA ILE A 421 10.21 18.03 -15.79
C ILE A 421 11.04 17.55 -16.99
N ILE A 422 10.55 16.58 -17.77
CA ILE A 422 11.19 16.17 -19.03
C ILE A 422 11.27 17.33 -20.03
N ALA A 423 10.19 18.12 -20.17
CA ALA A 423 10.13 19.26 -21.07
C ALA A 423 10.99 20.45 -20.63
N ALA A 424 11.23 20.61 -19.32
CA ALA A 424 12.16 21.61 -18.78
C ALA A 424 13.64 21.20 -18.88
N GLY A 425 13.92 19.95 -19.28
CA GLY A 425 15.25 19.34 -19.21
C GLY A 425 15.46 18.60 -17.89
N LEU A 426 15.79 17.30 -17.98
CA LEU A 426 16.09 16.47 -16.81
C LEU A 426 17.43 16.89 -16.18
N PRO A 427 17.50 17.11 -14.84
CA PRO A 427 18.70 17.60 -14.18
C PRO A 427 19.81 16.54 -14.03
N GLU A 428 21.03 16.99 -13.75
CA GLU A 428 22.01 16.15 -13.04
C GLU A 428 21.63 16.10 -11.56
N ILE A 429 21.27 14.93 -11.02
CA ILE A 429 20.97 14.76 -9.59
C ILE A 429 22.23 14.30 -8.83
N ALA A 430 22.47 14.81 -7.63
CA ALA A 430 23.51 14.28 -6.76
C ALA A 430 23.14 12.87 -6.29
N VAL A 431 24.10 11.95 -6.32
CA VAL A 431 23.93 10.56 -5.85
C VAL A 431 24.89 10.18 -4.72
N SER A 432 25.78 11.09 -4.31
CA SER A 432 26.51 10.99 -3.04
C SER A 432 26.61 12.33 -2.30
N HIS A 433 26.71 12.26 -0.98
CA HIS A 433 26.83 13.42 -0.09
C HIS A 433 27.90 13.16 0.97
N PRO A 434 28.73 14.15 1.35
CA PRO A 434 29.64 14.02 2.49
C PRO A 434 28.88 13.79 3.80
N GLY A 435 29.41 12.95 4.69
CA GLY A 435 28.88 12.73 6.04
C GLY A 435 28.91 11.27 6.49
N ASP A 436 28.49 11.03 7.73
CA ASP A 436 28.71 9.74 8.39
C ASP A 436 27.55 8.75 8.24
N TRP A 437 26.31 9.23 8.11
CA TRP A 437 25.09 8.41 8.14
C TRP A 437 24.67 7.91 6.76
N GLY A 438 24.64 6.58 6.55
CA GLY A 438 24.13 5.95 5.34
C GLY A 438 24.86 4.68 4.90
N ILE A 439 24.80 4.39 3.60
CA ILE A 439 25.64 3.39 2.93
C ILE A 439 26.90 4.05 2.37
N ASP A 440 28.07 3.47 2.61
CA ASP A 440 29.36 3.95 2.13
C ASP A 440 29.45 3.91 0.60
N VAL A 441 30.00 4.97 -0.01
CA VAL A 441 30.24 5.01 -1.45
C VAL A 441 31.40 4.07 -1.82
N PRO A 442 31.22 3.10 -2.74
CA PRO A 442 32.23 2.09 -3.06
C PRO A 442 33.34 2.59 -4.00
N ILE A 443 33.65 3.89 -3.98
CA ILE A 443 34.62 4.55 -4.88
C ILE A 443 35.72 5.18 -4.04
N ASP A 444 36.99 4.82 -4.29
CA ASP A 444 38.12 5.11 -3.38
C ASP A 444 38.30 6.60 -3.01
N LYS A 445 37.93 7.52 -3.90
CA LYS A 445 38.03 8.97 -3.70
C LYS A 445 36.97 9.56 -2.75
N PHE A 446 35.88 8.84 -2.48
CA PHE A 446 34.67 9.37 -1.83
C PHE A 446 34.27 8.57 -0.56
N LYS A 447 35.22 8.06 0.22
CA LYS A 447 34.95 7.21 1.41
C LYS A 447 34.29 7.95 2.57
N ASP A 448 34.47 9.27 2.61
CA ASP A 448 33.81 10.24 3.46
C ASP A 448 32.39 10.63 2.98
N HIS A 449 31.95 10.07 1.84
CA HIS A 449 30.57 10.22 1.35
C HIS A 449 29.70 9.00 1.67
N ARG A 450 28.41 9.25 1.70
CA ARG A 450 27.35 8.23 1.70
C ARG A 450 26.55 8.31 0.41
N ILE A 451 26.04 7.17 -0.02
CA ILE A 451 25.13 7.05 -1.16
C ILE A 451 23.84 7.82 -0.83
N TYR A 452 23.33 8.57 -1.80
CA TYR A 452 22.12 9.36 -1.63
C TYR A 452 20.92 8.43 -1.43
N VAL A 453 20.13 8.69 -0.38
CA VAL A 453 19.06 7.79 0.08
C VAL A 453 17.99 7.48 -0.98
N TRP A 454 17.71 8.42 -1.90
CA TRP A 454 16.80 8.16 -3.02
C TRP A 454 17.42 7.30 -4.14
N PHE A 455 18.74 7.36 -4.32
CA PHE A 455 19.44 6.39 -5.18
C PHE A 455 19.43 4.99 -4.53
N GLU A 456 19.68 4.93 -3.23
CA GLU A 456 19.58 3.71 -2.43
C GLU A 456 18.19 3.08 -2.52
N MET A 457 17.11 3.85 -2.37
CA MET A 457 15.74 3.33 -2.41
C MET A 457 15.40 2.61 -3.72
N ALA A 458 15.93 3.09 -4.86
CA ALA A 458 15.78 2.41 -6.15
C ALA A 458 16.42 1.02 -6.18
N ALA A 459 17.59 0.85 -5.56
CA ALA A 459 18.26 -0.45 -5.43
C ALA A 459 17.63 -1.31 -4.32
N GLY A 460 17.15 -0.70 -3.23
CA GLY A 460 16.50 -1.37 -2.11
C GLY A 460 15.20 -2.07 -2.50
N TYR A 461 14.43 -1.47 -3.42
CA TYR A 461 13.27 -2.13 -4.02
C TYR A 461 13.64 -3.41 -4.81
N LEU A 462 14.82 -3.45 -5.45
CA LEU A 462 15.32 -4.65 -6.13
C LEU A 462 15.86 -5.70 -5.15
N ALA A 463 16.32 -5.28 -3.97
CA ALA A 463 16.82 -6.14 -2.90
C ALA A 463 15.71 -6.73 -2.00
N ALA A 464 14.50 -6.15 -2.03
CA ALA A 464 13.42 -6.50 -1.11
C ALA A 464 13.03 -7.99 -1.20
N GLY A 465 13.15 -8.71 -0.07
CA GLY A 465 12.90 -10.15 0.03
C GLY A 465 14.06 -11.04 -0.45
N GLY A 466 15.12 -10.47 -1.03
CA GLY A 466 16.30 -11.18 -1.52
C GLY A 466 17.35 -11.46 -0.44
N ASN A 467 18.32 -12.29 -0.79
CA ASN A 467 19.49 -12.61 0.04
C ASN A 467 20.68 -13.01 -0.85
N GLU A 468 21.80 -13.43 -0.26
CA GLU A 468 23.03 -13.84 -0.96
C GLU A 468 22.87 -15.03 -1.93
N HIS A 469 21.74 -15.75 -1.89
CA HIS A 469 21.44 -16.90 -2.75
C HIS A 469 20.13 -16.75 -3.54
N MET A 470 19.38 -15.65 -3.36
CA MET A 470 18.05 -15.47 -3.92
C MET A 470 17.82 -14.01 -4.31
N GLU A 471 17.38 -13.78 -5.56
CA GLU A 471 17.03 -12.42 -6.00
C GLU A 471 15.81 -11.87 -5.25
N GLY A 472 15.74 -10.55 -5.11
CA GLY A 472 14.58 -9.88 -4.51
C GLY A 472 13.32 -10.01 -5.36
N ALA A 473 12.17 -9.85 -4.71
CA ALA A 473 10.84 -10.08 -5.29
C ALA A 473 10.54 -9.24 -6.55
N TRP A 474 11.28 -8.16 -6.80
CA TRP A 474 11.11 -7.36 -8.02
C TRP A 474 11.47 -8.10 -9.30
N ARG A 475 12.51 -8.95 -9.30
CA ARG A 475 12.98 -9.61 -10.54
C ARG A 475 12.06 -10.74 -11.00
N THR A 476 11.27 -11.31 -10.09
CA THR A 476 10.35 -12.43 -10.36
C THR A 476 8.92 -11.99 -10.69
N ARG A 477 8.63 -10.68 -10.76
CA ARG A 477 7.27 -10.13 -10.86
C ARG A 477 7.13 -9.15 -12.02
N GLN A 478 6.21 -9.42 -12.94
CA GLN A 478 6.01 -8.58 -14.14
C GLN A 478 4.98 -7.46 -13.91
N ARG A 479 4.01 -7.66 -13.01
CA ARG A 479 2.96 -6.66 -12.73
C ARG A 479 3.30 -5.87 -11.46
N VAL A 480 4.12 -4.83 -11.62
CA VAL A 480 4.57 -3.97 -10.51
C VAL A 480 3.68 -2.74 -10.35
N VAL A 481 3.07 -2.55 -9.18
CA VAL A 481 2.24 -1.38 -8.85
C VAL A 481 2.80 -0.65 -7.62
N GLN A 482 3.06 0.64 -7.75
CA GLN A 482 3.61 1.46 -6.65
C GLN A 482 2.60 2.47 -6.10
N PHE A 483 2.48 2.52 -4.77
CA PHE A 483 1.62 3.41 -4.01
C PHE A 483 2.47 4.49 -3.33
N LEU A 484 2.12 5.77 -3.58
CA LEU A 484 2.94 6.92 -3.17
C LEU A 484 2.12 8.19 -2.93
N GLY A 485 2.66 9.10 -2.11
CA GLY A 485 2.24 10.50 -2.10
C GLY A 485 2.74 11.25 -3.34
N ILE A 486 2.03 12.29 -3.78
CA ILE A 486 2.41 13.08 -4.97
C ILE A 486 3.76 13.81 -4.81
N ASP A 487 4.17 14.10 -3.56
CA ASP A 487 5.50 14.63 -3.21
C ASP A 487 6.65 13.68 -3.56
N ASN A 488 6.38 12.37 -3.64
CA ASN A 488 7.33 11.36 -4.07
C ASN A 488 7.35 11.15 -5.60
N GLY A 489 6.48 11.85 -6.34
CA GLY A 489 6.20 11.59 -7.76
C GLY A 489 7.43 11.65 -8.67
N TYR A 490 8.33 12.62 -8.45
CA TYR A 490 9.57 12.75 -9.21
C TYR A 490 10.47 11.50 -9.12
N PHE A 491 10.62 10.92 -7.93
CA PHE A 491 11.56 9.81 -7.72
C PHE A 491 11.05 8.54 -8.39
N HIS A 492 9.79 8.17 -8.13
CA HIS A 492 9.22 6.93 -8.66
C HIS A 492 8.98 6.98 -10.17
N SER A 493 8.63 8.15 -10.73
CA SER A 493 8.35 8.29 -12.17
C SER A 493 9.57 8.58 -13.05
N LEU A 494 10.66 9.14 -12.49
CA LEU A 494 11.85 9.55 -13.27
C LEU A 494 13.17 9.00 -12.71
N LEU A 495 13.46 9.14 -11.41
CA LEU A 495 14.75 8.72 -10.84
C LEU A 495 14.90 7.19 -10.81
N PHE A 496 13.98 6.49 -10.14
CA PHE A 496 14.11 5.04 -9.92
C PHE A 496 14.06 4.27 -11.24
N PRO A 497 13.19 4.59 -12.22
CA PRO A 497 13.20 3.94 -13.53
C PRO A 497 14.50 4.16 -14.31
N ALA A 498 15.15 5.33 -14.16
CA ALA A 498 16.46 5.59 -14.76
C ALA A 498 17.56 4.74 -14.10
N VAL A 499 17.64 4.72 -12.76
CA VAL A 499 18.61 3.88 -12.02
C VAL A 499 18.42 2.39 -12.35
N MET A 500 17.17 1.90 -12.35
CA MET A 500 16.84 0.51 -12.65
C MET A 500 17.25 0.12 -14.09
N ARG A 501 16.89 0.91 -15.10
CA ARG A 501 17.22 0.60 -16.51
C ARG A 501 18.70 0.80 -16.85
N ALA A 502 19.38 1.75 -16.21
CA ALA A 502 20.83 1.91 -16.34
C ALA A 502 21.57 0.72 -15.71
N PHE A 503 21.06 0.18 -14.60
CA PHE A 503 21.65 -0.99 -13.95
C PHE A 503 21.41 -2.28 -14.74
N ASP A 504 20.18 -2.52 -15.19
CA ASP A 504 19.83 -3.71 -15.97
C ASP A 504 18.63 -3.41 -16.89
N ALA A 505 18.87 -3.50 -18.20
CA ALA A 505 17.88 -3.23 -19.23
C ALA A 505 16.68 -4.19 -19.18
N HIS A 506 16.77 -5.35 -18.52
CA HIS A 506 15.71 -6.35 -18.43
C HIS A 506 14.80 -6.21 -17.20
N ILE A 507 15.10 -5.32 -16.25
CA ILE A 507 14.26 -5.14 -15.06
C ILE A 507 12.83 -4.69 -15.47
N PRO A 508 11.77 -5.34 -14.96
CA PRO A 508 10.40 -4.86 -15.15
C PRO A 508 10.24 -3.52 -14.43
N LEU A 509 9.55 -2.56 -15.05
CA LEU A 509 9.28 -1.25 -14.45
C LEU A 509 7.80 -1.16 -14.02
N PRO A 510 7.43 -0.21 -13.14
CA PRO A 510 6.05 -0.04 -12.67
C PRO A 510 5.04 0.04 -13.82
N THR A 511 4.09 -0.89 -13.85
CA THR A 511 2.96 -0.86 -14.79
C THR A 511 1.93 0.17 -14.36
N ALA A 512 1.82 0.46 -13.06
CA ALA A 512 0.96 1.51 -12.54
C ALA A 512 1.51 2.24 -11.30
N PHE A 513 1.18 3.53 -11.20
CA PHE A 513 1.34 4.38 -10.02
C PHE A 513 -0.03 4.74 -9.45
N VAL A 514 -0.28 4.39 -8.18
CA VAL A 514 -1.46 4.82 -7.43
C VAL A 514 -1.07 5.93 -6.47
N THR A 515 -1.29 7.17 -6.88
CA THR A 515 -0.95 8.37 -6.10
C THR A 515 -2.02 8.74 -5.08
N ASN A 516 -1.64 9.53 -4.08
CA ASN A 516 -2.53 10.42 -3.35
C ASN A 516 -1.99 11.86 -3.31
N GLU A 517 -2.92 12.81 -3.28
CA GLU A 517 -2.67 14.19 -2.91
C GLU A 517 -2.43 14.32 -1.39
N PHE A 518 -2.01 15.49 -0.92
CA PHE A 518 -1.88 15.75 0.51
C PHE A 518 -3.22 15.68 1.25
N TYR A 519 -3.26 14.93 2.35
CA TYR A 519 -4.30 15.08 3.36
C TYR A 519 -3.95 16.28 4.26
N ARG A 520 -4.96 17.08 4.61
CA ARG A 520 -4.81 18.29 5.46
C ARG A 520 -5.47 18.12 6.82
N LEU A 521 -5.00 18.90 7.78
CA LEU A 521 -5.58 19.11 9.11
C LEU A 521 -5.69 20.62 9.33
N ASP A 522 -6.87 21.12 9.69
CA ASP A 522 -7.17 22.55 9.84
C ASP A 522 -6.74 23.43 8.64
N GLY A 523 -6.85 22.88 7.43
CA GLY A 523 -6.45 23.52 6.17
C GLY A 523 -4.95 23.47 5.87
N LEU A 524 -4.11 22.93 6.77
CA LEU A 524 -2.65 22.85 6.63
C LEU A 524 -2.18 21.41 6.33
N LYS A 525 -1.01 21.23 5.67
CA LYS A 525 -0.41 19.89 5.46
C LYS A 525 -0.05 19.28 6.83
N PHE A 526 -0.50 18.05 7.08
CA PHE A 526 -0.03 17.19 8.18
C PHE A 526 1.52 17.20 8.20
N SER A 527 2.13 17.33 9.38
CA SER A 527 3.58 17.46 9.47
C SER A 527 4.15 17.00 10.80
N THR A 528 4.89 15.90 10.73
CA THR A 528 5.69 15.34 11.83
C THR A 528 6.64 16.38 12.44
N SER A 529 7.37 17.11 11.59
CA SER A 529 8.37 18.11 12.01
C SER A 529 7.77 19.37 12.63
N ARG A 530 6.54 19.76 12.26
CA ARG A 530 5.78 20.85 12.91
C ARG A 530 4.94 20.39 14.10
N ARG A 531 4.88 19.08 14.38
CA ARG A 531 3.93 18.43 15.32
C ARG A 531 2.45 18.76 15.03
N HIS A 532 2.12 19.12 13.79
CA HIS A 532 0.75 19.42 13.35
C HIS A 532 0.17 18.17 12.68
N ALA A 533 -0.30 17.23 13.50
CA ALA A 533 -0.75 15.93 13.07
C ALA A 533 -1.66 15.26 14.11
N ILE A 534 -2.60 14.44 13.64
CA ILE A 534 -3.24 13.39 14.44
C ILE A 534 -2.41 12.12 14.25
N TRP A 535 -1.72 11.68 15.31
CA TRP A 535 -0.86 10.50 15.28
C TRP A 535 -1.69 9.21 15.24
N LEU A 536 -1.19 8.21 14.53
CA LEU A 536 -1.94 6.97 14.28
C LEU A 536 -2.13 6.14 15.56
N SER A 537 -1.14 6.11 16.46
CA SER A 537 -1.27 5.42 17.75
C SER A 537 -2.37 6.02 18.62
N GLU A 538 -2.39 7.35 18.78
CA GLU A 538 -3.38 8.07 19.60
C GLU A 538 -4.81 7.92 19.05
N ALA A 539 -4.95 7.91 17.72
CA ALA A 539 -6.23 7.64 17.07
C ALA A 539 -6.72 6.21 17.34
N LEU A 540 -5.82 5.21 17.28
CA LEU A 540 -6.15 3.80 17.51
C LEU A 540 -6.37 3.42 18.99
N GLU A 541 -5.85 4.21 19.93
CA GLU A 541 -6.17 4.07 21.36
C GLU A 541 -7.65 4.33 21.67
N ASN A 542 -8.34 5.10 20.81
CA ASN A 542 -9.71 5.58 21.03
C ASN A 542 -10.69 5.17 19.91
N THR A 543 -10.20 4.55 18.83
CA THR A 543 -10.97 4.24 17.62
C THR A 543 -10.60 2.87 17.07
N PRO A 544 -11.55 1.95 16.84
CA PRO A 544 -11.29 0.70 16.14
C PRO A 544 -10.65 0.96 14.77
N ALA A 545 -9.64 0.16 14.42
CA ALA A 545 -8.88 0.34 13.19
C ALA A 545 -9.77 0.36 11.95
N ASP A 546 -10.72 -0.56 11.85
CA ASP A 546 -11.64 -0.66 10.72
C ASP A 546 -12.55 0.56 10.56
N HIS A 547 -12.94 1.25 11.64
CA HIS A 547 -13.71 2.48 11.57
C HIS A 547 -12.87 3.63 10.97
N LEU A 548 -11.59 3.73 11.36
CA LEU A 548 -10.65 4.64 10.71
C LEU A 548 -10.43 4.25 9.24
N ARG A 549 -10.27 2.96 8.92
CA ARG A 549 -10.05 2.48 7.54
C ARG A 549 -11.24 2.75 6.63
N LEU A 550 -12.47 2.64 7.14
CA LEU A 550 -13.70 3.07 6.46
C LEU A 550 -13.62 4.57 6.10
N TYR A 551 -13.42 5.45 7.09
CA TYR A 551 -13.39 6.89 6.82
C TYR A 551 -12.20 7.32 5.95
N LEU A 552 -11.00 6.77 6.18
CA LEU A 552 -9.81 7.09 5.37
C LEU A 552 -9.88 6.53 3.95
N SER A 553 -10.77 5.56 3.68
CA SER A 553 -11.14 5.13 2.33
C SER A 553 -12.17 6.06 1.70
N TRP A 554 -13.11 6.57 2.50
CA TRP A 554 -14.14 7.51 2.07
C TRP A 554 -13.59 8.91 1.78
N ASP A 555 -12.83 9.54 2.69
CA ASP A 555 -12.27 10.89 2.56
C ASP A 555 -10.85 10.89 1.91
N ARG A 556 -10.51 9.82 1.18
CA ARG A 556 -9.19 9.67 0.54
C ARG A 556 -8.89 10.84 -0.42
N PRO A 557 -7.71 11.49 -0.33
CA PRO A 557 -7.26 12.51 -1.27
C PRO A 557 -6.75 11.88 -2.59
N THR A 558 -7.63 11.22 -3.35
CA THR A 558 -7.26 10.48 -4.59
C THR A 558 -7.01 11.39 -5.79
N VAL A 559 -7.74 12.50 -5.91
CA VAL A 559 -7.72 13.41 -7.08
C VAL A 559 -7.43 14.86 -6.67
N SER A 560 -7.82 15.24 -5.47
CA SER A 560 -7.60 16.55 -4.87
C SER A 560 -7.26 16.39 -3.39
N GLN A 561 -6.68 17.42 -2.79
CA GLN A 561 -6.37 17.47 -1.36
C GLN A 561 -7.67 17.55 -0.55
N THR A 562 -7.86 16.61 0.38
CA THR A 562 -8.98 16.59 1.35
C THR A 562 -8.48 17.03 2.73
N ASN A 563 -9.39 17.22 3.70
CA ASN A 563 -9.04 17.72 5.02
C ASN A 563 -9.76 16.94 6.13
N PHE A 564 -9.01 16.17 6.91
CA PHE A 564 -9.55 15.41 8.03
C PHE A 564 -10.21 16.32 9.07
N ARG A 565 -11.39 15.91 9.55
CA ARG A 565 -12.10 16.53 10.68
C ARG A 565 -12.76 15.42 11.50
N TRP A 566 -12.66 15.49 12.83
CA TRP A 566 -13.29 14.50 13.71
C TRP A 566 -14.81 14.54 13.66
N ASP A 567 -15.44 15.72 13.58
CA ASP A 567 -16.90 15.82 13.45
C ASP A 567 -17.39 15.14 12.14
N ASP A 568 -16.66 15.31 11.04
CA ASP A 568 -16.97 14.70 9.72
C ASP A 568 -16.75 13.17 9.75
N PHE A 569 -15.70 12.68 10.43
CA PHE A 569 -15.49 11.26 10.73
C PHE A 569 -16.69 10.65 11.48
N TYR A 570 -17.11 11.29 12.58
CA TYR A 570 -18.22 10.80 13.38
C TYR A 570 -19.54 10.88 12.62
N ALA A 571 -19.80 11.93 11.85
CA ALA A 571 -21.01 12.04 11.02
C ALA A 571 -21.08 10.93 9.97
N CYS A 572 -20.00 10.74 9.20
CA CYS A 572 -19.95 9.74 8.13
C CYS A 572 -20.05 8.30 8.67
N VAL A 573 -19.19 7.92 9.61
CA VAL A 573 -19.10 6.52 10.07
C VAL A 573 -20.18 6.23 11.12
N HIS A 574 -20.26 7.04 12.17
CA HIS A 574 -21.11 6.78 13.34
C HIS A 574 -22.49 7.44 13.29
N GLY A 575 -22.71 8.43 12.43
CA GLY A 575 -24.02 9.06 12.21
C GLY A 575 -24.82 8.40 11.10
N GLU A 576 -24.18 7.98 10.01
CA GLU A 576 -24.85 7.42 8.83
C GLU A 576 -24.51 5.96 8.55
N LEU A 577 -23.25 5.63 8.27
CA LEU A 577 -22.87 4.35 7.67
C LEU A 577 -23.15 3.15 8.60
N LEU A 578 -22.53 3.15 9.78
CA LEU A 578 -22.67 2.04 10.73
C LEU A 578 -24.10 1.89 11.29
N PRO A 579 -24.83 2.97 11.66
CA PRO A 579 -26.23 2.85 12.09
C PRO A 579 -27.16 2.25 11.02
N ARG A 580 -26.95 2.60 9.74
CA ARG A 580 -27.71 2.07 8.60
C ARG A 580 -27.44 0.57 8.41
N TRP A 581 -26.18 0.17 8.47
CA TRP A 581 -25.77 -1.24 8.31
C TRP A 581 -26.23 -2.10 9.49
N TYR A 582 -26.10 -1.60 10.72
CA TYR A 582 -26.60 -2.25 11.94
C TYR A 582 -28.12 -2.44 11.91
N GLY A 583 -28.88 -1.38 11.61
CA GLY A 583 -30.34 -1.41 11.57
C GLY A 583 -30.88 -2.38 10.51
N TRP A 584 -30.21 -2.47 9.37
CA TRP A 584 -30.49 -3.48 8.35
C TRP A 584 -30.21 -4.90 8.85
N LEU A 585 -29.00 -5.19 9.31
CA LEU A 585 -28.58 -6.54 9.73
C LEU A 585 -29.41 -7.07 10.90
N THR A 586 -29.80 -6.19 11.84
CA THR A 586 -30.70 -6.56 12.96
C THR A 586 -32.11 -6.92 12.47
N ALA A 587 -32.61 -6.24 11.43
CA ALA A 587 -33.90 -6.58 10.82
C ALA A 587 -33.83 -7.89 10.02
N LEU A 588 -32.75 -8.10 9.25
CA LEU A 588 -32.45 -9.34 8.56
C LEU A 588 -32.34 -10.53 9.53
N ALA A 589 -31.73 -10.35 10.72
CA ALA A 589 -31.66 -11.41 11.73
C ALA A 589 -33.05 -11.85 12.20
N ARG A 590 -33.98 -10.91 12.41
CA ARG A 590 -35.38 -11.19 12.76
C ARG A 590 -36.11 -11.94 11.64
N ARG A 591 -36.00 -11.46 10.40
CA ARG A 591 -36.56 -12.16 9.22
C ARG A 591 -35.97 -13.56 9.02
N SER A 592 -34.68 -13.74 9.27
CA SER A 592 -33.99 -15.04 9.21
C SER A 592 -34.51 -16.03 10.26
N GLU A 593 -34.78 -15.58 11.49
CA GLU A 593 -35.44 -16.40 12.51
C GLU A 593 -36.88 -16.78 12.11
N THR A 594 -37.66 -15.85 11.56
CA THR A 594 -39.00 -16.15 11.02
C THR A 594 -38.95 -17.16 9.87
N ALA A 595 -38.04 -16.98 8.91
CA ALA A 595 -37.86 -17.89 7.78
C ALA A 595 -37.39 -19.28 8.21
N ALA A 596 -36.50 -19.38 9.20
CA ALA A 596 -36.07 -20.65 9.78
C ALA A 596 -37.23 -21.38 10.48
N SER A 597 -38.11 -20.66 11.20
CA SER A 597 -39.32 -21.22 11.80
C SER A 597 -40.31 -21.73 10.74
N VAL A 598 -40.58 -20.94 9.70
CA VAL A 598 -41.39 -21.34 8.54
C VAL A 598 -40.85 -22.62 7.89
N MET A 599 -39.54 -22.73 7.69
CA MET A 599 -38.89 -23.94 7.15
C MET A 599 -39.03 -25.17 8.07
N GLN A 600 -39.12 -24.99 9.39
CA GLN A 600 -39.30 -26.09 10.34
C GLN A 600 -40.76 -26.57 10.42
N CYS A 601 -41.73 -25.66 10.23
CA CYS A 601 -43.15 -26.01 10.23
C CYS A 601 -43.66 -26.56 8.89
N ALA A 602 -42.94 -26.32 7.79
CA ALA A 602 -43.29 -26.81 6.46
C ALA A 602 -43.14 -28.34 6.33
N LYS A 603 -44.27 -29.05 6.27
CA LYS A 603 -44.31 -30.51 6.05
C LYS A 603 -44.07 -30.93 4.59
N GLU A 604 -44.13 -30.00 3.66
CA GLU A 604 -44.03 -30.20 2.22
C GLU A 604 -43.10 -29.16 1.58
N SER A 605 -42.74 -29.35 0.31
CA SER A 605 -41.89 -28.42 -0.43
C SER A 605 -42.62 -27.09 -0.68
N LEU A 606 -42.16 -26.02 -0.04
CA LEU A 606 -42.73 -24.68 -0.19
C LEU A 606 -42.66 -24.19 -1.65
N ALA A 607 -43.81 -23.97 -2.27
CA ALA A 607 -43.91 -23.35 -3.60
C ALA A 607 -43.46 -21.87 -3.53
N CYS A 608 -42.79 -21.41 -4.59
CA CYS A 608 -42.22 -20.05 -4.67
C CYS A 608 -42.41 -19.48 -6.07
N SER A 609 -42.74 -18.19 -6.17
CA SER A 609 -42.73 -17.46 -7.45
C SER A 609 -41.30 -17.05 -7.82
N PRO A 610 -40.79 -17.34 -9.04
CA PRO A 610 -39.39 -17.09 -9.40
C PRO A 610 -39.11 -15.67 -9.93
N ALA A 611 -40.14 -14.85 -10.16
CA ALA A 611 -40.04 -13.63 -10.98
C ALA A 611 -39.25 -12.48 -10.33
N ILE A 612 -39.61 -12.06 -9.11
CA ILE A 612 -39.06 -10.86 -8.45
C ILE A 612 -37.61 -11.10 -8.00
N SER A 613 -37.38 -12.20 -7.29
CA SER A 613 -36.08 -12.60 -6.70
C SER A 613 -34.95 -12.79 -7.74
N THR A 614 -35.22 -12.83 -9.05
CA THR A 614 -34.17 -12.99 -10.07
C THR A 614 -33.52 -11.66 -10.45
N SER A 615 -34.29 -10.60 -10.71
CA SER A 615 -33.75 -9.28 -11.05
C SER A 615 -32.99 -8.64 -9.88
N TYR A 616 -33.46 -8.83 -8.64
CA TYR A 616 -32.77 -8.37 -7.44
C TYR A 616 -31.37 -9.00 -7.29
N ARG A 617 -31.25 -10.33 -7.43
CA ARG A 617 -29.94 -11.02 -7.38
C ARG A 617 -29.00 -10.58 -8.49
N GLU A 618 -29.51 -10.36 -9.70
CA GLU A 618 -28.72 -9.81 -10.81
C GLU A 618 -28.24 -8.38 -10.50
N TRP A 619 -29.06 -7.53 -9.89
CA TRP A 619 -28.67 -6.18 -9.48
C TRP A 619 -27.59 -6.20 -8.39
N ILE A 620 -27.71 -7.07 -7.38
CA ILE A 620 -26.71 -7.25 -6.32
C ILE A 620 -25.39 -7.74 -6.91
N GLY A 621 -25.42 -8.76 -7.79
CA GLY A 621 -24.22 -9.26 -8.48
C GLY A 621 -23.53 -8.22 -9.37
N ASN A 622 -24.31 -7.43 -10.12
CA ASN A 622 -23.80 -6.32 -10.91
C ASN A 622 -23.23 -5.19 -10.05
N THR A 623 -23.75 -4.97 -8.84
CA THR A 623 -23.22 -3.97 -7.90
C THR A 623 -21.94 -4.45 -7.22
N LEU A 624 -21.86 -5.72 -6.82
CA LEU A 624 -20.63 -6.35 -6.34
C LEU A 624 -19.55 -6.39 -7.43
N LYS A 625 -19.92 -6.56 -8.70
CA LYS A 625 -18.98 -6.40 -9.82
C LYS A 625 -18.38 -4.98 -9.87
N ARG A 626 -19.18 -3.93 -9.62
CA ARG A 626 -18.66 -2.56 -9.53
C ARG A 626 -17.77 -2.32 -8.29
N VAL A 627 -17.96 -3.07 -7.20
CA VAL A 627 -17.02 -3.11 -6.05
C VAL A 627 -15.68 -3.75 -6.47
N HIS A 628 -15.72 -4.93 -7.11
CA HIS A 628 -14.53 -5.61 -7.65
C HIS A 628 -13.76 -4.69 -8.63
N GLU A 629 -14.47 -4.09 -9.59
CA GLU A 629 -13.88 -3.12 -10.52
C GLU A 629 -13.28 -1.92 -9.78
N ALA A 630 -13.89 -1.41 -8.71
CA ALA A 630 -13.35 -0.32 -7.91
C ALA A 630 -12.08 -0.68 -7.11
N TYR A 631 -11.71 -1.97 -7.01
CA TYR A 631 -10.42 -2.41 -6.47
C TYR A 631 -9.40 -2.81 -7.56
N SER A 632 -9.81 -2.95 -8.82
CA SER A 632 -8.88 -3.14 -9.95
C SER A 632 -7.87 -2.00 -10.07
N VAL A 633 -6.67 -2.27 -10.61
CA VAL A 633 -5.69 -1.18 -10.85
C VAL A 633 -6.24 -0.15 -11.84
N GLU A 634 -7.10 -0.58 -12.76
CA GLU A 634 -7.82 0.19 -13.79
C GLU A 634 -8.80 1.23 -13.24
N ARG A 635 -9.35 1.05 -12.02
CA ARG A 635 -10.33 1.98 -11.42
C ARG A 635 -10.14 2.24 -9.91
N PHE A 636 -9.00 1.84 -9.33
CA PHE A 636 -8.73 1.83 -7.88
C PHE A 636 -9.28 3.04 -7.11
N SER A 637 -10.37 2.81 -6.37
CA SER A 637 -11.12 3.83 -5.63
C SER A 637 -11.87 3.18 -4.45
N PRO A 638 -11.23 3.08 -3.27
CA PRO A 638 -11.87 2.60 -2.04
C PRO A 638 -13.16 3.36 -1.67
N ARG A 639 -13.22 4.66 -1.97
CA ARG A 639 -14.45 5.48 -1.88
C ARG A 639 -15.59 4.88 -2.71
N THR A 640 -15.32 4.55 -3.97
CA THR A 640 -16.33 3.99 -4.88
C THR A 640 -16.75 2.59 -4.43
N ALA A 641 -15.82 1.77 -3.94
CA ALA A 641 -16.13 0.47 -3.36
C ALA A 641 -17.12 0.59 -2.18
N LEU A 642 -16.83 1.46 -1.20
CA LEU A 642 -17.76 1.72 -0.07
C LEU A 642 -19.12 2.25 -0.52
N GLN A 643 -19.15 3.16 -1.50
CA GLN A 643 -20.41 3.69 -2.05
C GLN A 643 -21.26 2.59 -2.72
N GLN A 644 -20.64 1.63 -3.43
CA GLN A 644 -21.37 0.50 -4.00
C GLN A 644 -21.82 -0.52 -2.93
N LEU A 645 -21.03 -0.73 -1.87
CA LEU A 645 -21.41 -1.59 -0.74
C LEU A 645 -22.57 -1.01 0.08
N ASP A 646 -22.55 0.30 0.33
CA ASP A 646 -23.66 0.98 1.01
C ASP A 646 -24.94 0.98 0.16
N LEU A 647 -24.84 1.07 -1.17
CA LEU A 647 -25.98 0.88 -2.07
C LEU A 647 -26.55 -0.55 -2.02
N ILE A 648 -25.70 -1.58 -1.86
CA ILE A 648 -26.16 -2.96 -1.60
C ILE A 648 -26.99 -3.01 -0.31
N VAL A 649 -26.51 -2.38 0.77
CA VAL A 649 -27.24 -2.31 2.05
C VAL A 649 -28.57 -1.57 1.91
N GLN A 650 -28.60 -0.41 1.22
CA GLN A 650 -29.82 0.36 1.03
C GLN A 650 -30.90 -0.43 0.28
N ALA A 651 -30.54 -1.05 -0.85
CA ALA A 651 -31.47 -1.85 -1.65
C ALA A 651 -31.93 -3.13 -0.92
N ALA A 652 -31.02 -3.80 -0.20
CA ALA A 652 -31.36 -4.97 0.60
C ALA A 652 -32.30 -4.63 1.77
N ALA A 653 -32.07 -3.51 2.45
CA ALA A 653 -32.94 -3.03 3.51
C ALA A 653 -34.33 -2.63 3.00
N GLU A 654 -34.46 -2.21 1.75
CA GLU A 654 -35.74 -1.90 1.10
C GLU A 654 -36.51 -3.17 0.72
N ALA A 655 -35.89 -4.08 -0.03
CA ALA A 655 -36.48 -5.39 -0.37
C ALA A 655 -36.84 -6.21 0.88
N GLY A 656 -35.99 -6.18 1.90
CA GLY A 656 -36.23 -6.83 3.19
C GLY A 656 -37.50 -6.33 3.88
N ARG A 657 -37.80 -5.02 3.84
CA ARG A 657 -39.05 -4.46 4.40
C ARG A 657 -40.28 -4.89 3.61
N ASP A 658 -40.22 -4.86 2.27
CA ASP A 658 -41.34 -5.28 1.41
C ASP A 658 -41.71 -6.77 1.65
N SER A 659 -40.69 -7.62 1.80
CA SER A 659 -40.86 -9.06 2.05
C SER A 659 -41.60 -9.39 3.37
N GLU A 660 -41.64 -8.50 4.36
CA GLU A 660 -42.29 -8.77 5.66
C GLU A 660 -43.80 -9.01 5.51
N HIS A 661 -44.43 -8.42 4.49
CA HIS A 661 -45.83 -8.63 4.17
C HIS A 661 -46.13 -10.07 3.70
N LEU A 662 -45.14 -10.78 3.13
CA LEU A 662 -45.31 -12.15 2.63
C LEU A 662 -45.39 -13.20 3.74
N ALA A 663 -44.72 -12.98 4.88
CA ALA A 663 -44.62 -13.96 5.96
C ALA A 663 -45.98 -14.32 6.59
N ALA A 664 -46.92 -13.37 6.59
CA ALA A 664 -48.27 -13.54 7.13
C ALA A 664 -49.19 -14.42 6.26
N HIS A 665 -48.85 -14.65 4.99
CA HIS A 665 -49.68 -15.40 4.04
C HIS A 665 -49.07 -16.78 3.76
N SER A 666 -49.74 -17.84 4.20
CA SER A 666 -49.26 -19.23 4.07
C SER A 666 -48.92 -19.66 2.63
N SER A 667 -49.64 -19.15 1.63
CA SER A 667 -49.37 -19.37 0.21
C SER A 667 -48.15 -18.63 -0.34
N LEU A 668 -47.61 -17.66 0.39
CA LEU A 668 -46.45 -16.83 0.00
C LEU A 668 -45.20 -17.09 0.84
N GLN A 669 -45.30 -17.95 1.87
CA GLN A 669 -44.20 -18.30 2.78
C GLN A 669 -42.97 -18.88 2.07
N GLY A 670 -43.12 -19.59 0.96
CA GLY A 670 -41.98 -20.04 0.13
C GLY A 670 -41.26 -18.91 -0.59
N THR A 671 -41.99 -17.86 -1.01
CA THR A 671 -41.42 -16.65 -1.58
C THR A 671 -40.69 -15.84 -0.49
N PHE A 672 -41.30 -15.66 0.68
CA PHE A 672 -40.67 -15.01 1.85
C PHE A 672 -39.32 -15.66 2.20
N VAL A 673 -39.28 -16.98 2.38
CA VAL A 673 -38.04 -17.72 2.69
C VAL A 673 -36.96 -17.53 1.61
N ARG A 674 -37.36 -17.35 0.34
CA ARG A 674 -36.41 -17.10 -0.76
C ARG A 674 -35.90 -15.66 -0.78
N GLU A 675 -36.74 -14.67 -0.51
CA GLU A 675 -36.32 -13.27 -0.46
C GLU A 675 -35.40 -13.01 0.74
N VAL A 676 -35.67 -13.61 1.90
CA VAL A 676 -34.74 -13.61 3.04
C VAL A 676 -33.40 -14.31 2.69
N ARG A 677 -33.43 -15.36 1.87
CA ARG A 677 -32.19 -16.00 1.37
C ARG A 677 -31.39 -15.06 0.45
N ASP A 678 -32.06 -14.30 -0.40
CA ASP A 678 -31.43 -13.35 -1.31
C ASP A 678 -30.91 -12.11 -0.54
N GLU A 679 -31.57 -11.72 0.55
CA GLU A 679 -31.11 -10.71 1.50
C GLU A 679 -29.87 -11.18 2.29
N LEU A 680 -29.84 -12.43 2.73
CA LEU A 680 -28.61 -13.06 3.28
C LEU A 680 -27.47 -13.04 2.25
N ALA A 681 -27.74 -13.36 0.98
CA ALA A 681 -26.72 -13.29 -0.08
C ALA A 681 -26.19 -11.86 -0.32
N ALA A 682 -27.00 -10.82 -0.07
CA ALA A 682 -26.55 -9.43 -0.07
C ALA A 682 -25.66 -9.11 1.15
N ALA A 683 -25.92 -9.70 2.32
CA ALA A 683 -25.06 -9.56 3.50
C ALA A 683 -23.70 -10.28 3.31
N VAL A 684 -23.69 -11.43 2.63
CA VAL A 684 -22.45 -12.09 2.20
C VAL A 684 -21.70 -11.22 1.18
N ALA A 685 -22.40 -10.61 0.21
CA ALA A 685 -21.78 -9.67 -0.74
C ALA A 685 -21.17 -8.42 -0.05
N LEU A 686 -21.83 -7.90 1.00
CA LEU A 686 -21.25 -6.85 1.86
C LEU A 686 -19.94 -7.34 2.49
N ALA A 687 -19.94 -8.48 3.20
CA ALA A 687 -18.74 -9.01 3.85
C ALA A 687 -17.57 -9.20 2.86
N MET A 688 -17.84 -9.83 1.71
CA MET A 688 -16.83 -10.08 0.66
C MET A 688 -16.17 -8.80 0.16
N GLY A 689 -16.99 -7.81 -0.24
CA GLY A 689 -16.47 -6.55 -0.77
C GLY A 689 -15.91 -5.61 0.30
N LEU A 690 -16.31 -5.78 1.57
CA LEU A 690 -15.81 -5.01 2.70
C LEU A 690 -14.42 -5.46 3.15
N TYR A 691 -14.06 -6.75 3.04
CA TYR A 691 -12.80 -7.31 3.56
C TYR A 691 -11.52 -6.54 3.16
N PRO A 692 -11.33 -6.07 1.92
CA PRO A 692 -10.17 -5.25 1.58
C PRO A 692 -10.04 -3.98 2.43
N ILE A 693 -11.16 -3.34 2.79
CA ILE A 693 -11.20 -2.08 3.54
C ILE A 693 -11.30 -2.30 5.05
N ALA A 694 -12.21 -3.14 5.53
CA ALA A 694 -12.43 -3.41 6.95
C ALA A 694 -12.38 -4.93 7.21
N PRO A 695 -11.17 -5.52 7.27
CA PRO A 695 -10.98 -6.97 7.29
C PRO A 695 -11.50 -7.65 8.55
N VAL A 696 -11.51 -6.98 9.71
CA VAL A 696 -11.99 -7.55 10.97
C VAL A 696 -13.50 -7.56 10.99
N MET A 697 -14.15 -6.43 10.64
CA MET A 697 -15.60 -6.35 10.53
C MET A 697 -16.15 -7.33 9.48
N ALA A 698 -15.44 -7.51 8.36
CA ALA A 698 -15.82 -8.44 7.30
C ALA A 698 -15.77 -9.91 7.74
N GLU A 699 -14.68 -10.35 8.39
CA GLU A 699 -14.56 -11.73 8.88
C GLU A 699 -15.53 -12.02 10.05
N GLN A 700 -15.78 -11.03 10.92
CA GLN A 700 -16.81 -11.13 11.96
C GLN A 700 -18.22 -11.27 11.35
N LEU A 701 -18.57 -10.45 10.35
CA LEU A 701 -19.85 -10.55 9.64
C LEU A 701 -19.99 -11.89 8.90
N TRP A 702 -18.91 -12.37 8.27
CA TRP A 702 -18.85 -13.67 7.60
C TRP A 702 -19.15 -14.83 8.56
N GLY A 703 -18.58 -14.78 9.78
CA GLY A 703 -18.86 -15.74 10.86
C GLY A 703 -20.31 -15.66 11.37
N ILE A 704 -20.84 -14.46 11.57
CA ILE A 704 -22.25 -14.22 12.00
C ILE A 704 -23.24 -14.79 10.96
N LEU A 705 -22.92 -14.70 9.67
CA LEU A 705 -23.71 -15.28 8.57
C LEU A 705 -23.53 -16.80 8.41
N GLY A 706 -22.70 -17.44 9.24
CA GLY A 706 -22.44 -18.88 9.21
C GLY A 706 -21.75 -19.36 7.92
N CYS A 707 -21.01 -18.48 7.24
CA CYS A 707 -20.39 -18.79 5.96
C CYS A 707 -19.21 -19.76 6.09
N PHE A 708 -18.96 -20.54 5.02
CA PHE A 708 -17.90 -21.54 5.01
C PHE A 708 -16.52 -20.92 4.70
N GLY A 709 -15.47 -21.39 5.38
CA GLY A 709 -14.12 -20.85 5.20
C GLY A 709 -13.98 -19.44 5.77
N ARG A 710 -13.03 -18.66 5.25
CA ARG A 710 -12.78 -17.26 5.64
C ARG A 710 -13.17 -16.33 4.50
N VAL A 711 -13.48 -15.07 4.79
CA VAL A 711 -13.90 -14.11 3.75
C VAL A 711 -12.77 -13.80 2.75
N GLU A 712 -11.51 -14.04 3.11
CA GLU A 712 -10.35 -13.89 2.21
C GLU A 712 -10.21 -15.03 1.19
N ASP A 713 -10.86 -16.18 1.43
CA ASP A 713 -10.91 -17.32 0.52
C ASP A 713 -12.17 -17.29 -0.39
N ALA A 714 -12.96 -16.20 -0.33
CA ALA A 714 -14.30 -16.12 -0.91
C ALA A 714 -14.34 -15.82 -2.42
N TYR A 715 -14.86 -16.77 -3.21
CA TYR A 715 -15.06 -16.60 -4.65
C TYR A 715 -16.10 -15.50 -4.98
N TRP A 716 -15.64 -14.42 -5.60
CA TRP A 716 -16.43 -13.23 -5.97
C TRP A 716 -17.63 -13.48 -6.91
N GLY A 717 -17.60 -14.54 -7.73
CA GLY A 717 -18.61 -14.75 -8.77
C GLY A 717 -19.97 -15.26 -8.28
N CYS A 718 -20.11 -15.72 -7.03
CA CYS A 718 -21.40 -16.16 -6.48
C CYS A 718 -21.43 -16.09 -4.93
N PRO A 719 -21.88 -14.96 -4.34
CA PRO A 719 -21.99 -14.82 -2.88
C PRO A 719 -22.85 -15.90 -2.22
N GLY A 720 -23.98 -16.25 -2.84
CA GLY A 720 -24.90 -17.28 -2.34
C GLY A 720 -24.36 -18.73 -2.38
N ALA A 721 -23.13 -18.95 -2.83
CA ALA A 721 -22.45 -20.25 -2.73
C ALA A 721 -21.77 -20.48 -1.37
N HIS A 722 -21.46 -19.41 -0.63
CA HIS A 722 -20.68 -19.47 0.62
C HIS A 722 -21.53 -19.63 1.87
N MET A 723 -22.83 -19.34 1.76
CA MET A 723 -23.81 -19.45 2.86
C MET A 723 -24.30 -20.90 3.06
N PRO A 724 -24.83 -21.24 4.26
CA PRO A 724 -25.52 -22.50 4.50
C PRO A 724 -26.68 -22.79 3.52
N ARG A 725 -26.98 -24.08 3.29
CA ARG A 725 -28.08 -24.49 2.41
C ARG A 725 -29.47 -24.07 2.91
N ASN A 726 -29.65 -24.01 4.22
CA ASN A 726 -30.91 -23.63 4.87
C ASN A 726 -30.74 -22.25 5.55
N VAL A 727 -31.83 -21.49 5.69
CA VAL A 727 -31.81 -20.27 6.50
C VAL A 727 -31.67 -20.64 7.98
N THR A 728 -30.76 -19.99 8.69
CA THR A 728 -30.50 -20.16 10.12
C THR A 728 -30.72 -18.86 10.87
N LYS A 729 -30.99 -18.94 12.18
CA LYS A 729 -30.99 -17.77 13.06
C LYS A 729 -29.59 -17.15 13.07
N LEU A 730 -29.50 -15.82 12.96
CA LEU A 730 -28.25 -15.07 13.07
C LEU A 730 -27.97 -14.66 14.52
N ASP A 731 -26.70 -14.45 14.86
CA ASP A 731 -26.28 -13.93 16.15
C ASP A 731 -26.50 -12.41 16.23
N VAL A 732 -27.52 -11.99 16.99
CA VAL A 732 -27.89 -10.58 17.18
C VAL A 732 -26.91 -9.85 18.10
N ASP A 733 -26.33 -10.53 19.09
CA ASP A 733 -25.33 -9.94 19.99
C ASP A 733 -24.00 -9.77 19.26
N GLY A 734 -23.63 -10.73 18.41
CA GLY A 734 -22.57 -10.61 17.42
C GLY A 734 -22.76 -9.40 16.50
N ILE A 735 -23.96 -9.19 15.93
CA ILE A 735 -24.29 -7.99 15.15
C ILE A 735 -24.14 -6.72 16.00
N GLY A 736 -24.57 -6.73 17.27
CA GLY A 736 -24.35 -5.61 18.19
C GLY A 736 -22.86 -5.28 18.39
N SER A 737 -22.00 -6.30 18.45
CA SER A 737 -20.55 -6.15 18.65
C SER A 737 -19.83 -5.51 17.44
N LEU A 738 -20.27 -5.81 16.21
CA LEU A 738 -19.72 -5.23 14.97
C LEU A 738 -19.80 -3.70 14.94
N PHE A 739 -20.89 -3.15 15.51
CA PHE A 739 -21.26 -1.74 15.37
C PHE A 739 -21.25 -1.00 16.71
N ALA A 740 -20.51 -1.53 17.69
CA ALA A 740 -20.41 -0.98 19.04
C ALA A 740 -20.09 0.53 18.99
N PRO A 741 -20.96 1.40 19.55
CA PRO A 741 -20.80 2.83 19.43
C PRO A 741 -19.61 3.31 20.25
N ILE A 742 -18.61 3.88 19.57
CA ILE A 742 -17.58 4.68 20.25
C ILE A 742 -18.30 5.89 20.84
N ALA A 743 -18.25 6.06 22.16
CA ALA A 743 -18.66 7.31 22.77
C ALA A 743 -17.80 8.44 22.17
N PRO A 744 -18.38 9.53 21.62
CA PRO A 744 -17.60 10.66 21.13
C PRO A 744 -16.74 11.19 22.27
N THR A 745 -15.44 10.93 22.19
CA THR A 745 -14.54 11.18 23.31
C THR A 745 -14.45 12.67 23.60
N ALA A 746 -14.20 13.04 24.85
CA ALA A 746 -14.07 14.45 25.24
C ALA A 746 -12.88 15.16 24.56
N SER A 747 -12.11 14.46 23.71
CA SER A 747 -11.05 14.98 22.85
C SER A 747 -11.55 15.82 21.65
N ARG A 748 -12.70 16.51 21.79
CA ARG A 748 -12.91 17.82 21.14
C ARG A 748 -11.78 18.82 21.48
N ARG A 749 -11.00 18.53 22.52
CA ARG A 749 -9.57 18.84 22.53
C ARG A 749 -8.78 17.53 22.59
N VAL A 750 -8.22 17.10 21.46
CA VAL A 750 -6.83 16.63 21.53
C VAL A 750 -6.11 17.83 22.12
N VAL A 751 -5.75 17.72 23.40
CA VAL A 751 -4.96 18.76 24.04
C VAL A 751 -3.65 18.75 23.27
N MET A 752 -3.41 19.84 22.54
CA MET A 752 -2.06 20.25 22.18
C MET A 752 -1.31 20.34 23.50
N ASN A 753 -0.68 19.24 23.91
CA ASN A 753 0.10 19.17 25.12
C ASN A 753 1.25 20.14 24.91
N GLU A 754 1.13 21.34 25.48
CA GLU A 754 2.28 22.24 25.64
C GLU A 754 3.39 21.38 26.22
N PRO A 755 4.50 21.17 25.50
CA PRO A 755 5.50 20.22 25.93
C PRO A 755 6.05 20.70 27.27
N THR A 756 5.74 19.98 28.34
CA THR A 756 6.23 20.24 29.70
C THR A 756 7.76 20.17 29.79
N TYR A 757 8.41 19.68 28.72
CA TYR A 757 9.83 19.73 28.41
C TYR A 757 10.38 21.10 27.95
N TYR A 758 9.56 22.13 27.76
CA TYR A 758 9.99 23.42 27.16
C TYR A 758 9.85 24.65 28.07
N ARG A 759 9.68 24.47 29.38
CA ARG A 759 9.57 25.58 30.37
C ARG A 759 10.90 26.13 30.92
N SER A 760 12.05 25.68 30.39
CA SER A 760 13.38 26.07 30.88
C SER A 760 14.22 26.91 29.91
N THR A 761 13.80 27.08 28.65
CA THR A 761 14.59 27.74 27.60
C THR A 761 14.06 29.11 27.17
N ASP A 762 12.75 29.26 26.94
CA ASP A 762 12.17 30.54 26.48
C ASP A 762 12.22 31.67 27.52
N THR A 763 12.22 31.34 28.82
CA THR A 763 12.47 32.32 29.90
C THR A 763 13.89 32.86 29.86
N ALA A 764 14.89 31.99 29.69
CA ALA A 764 16.30 32.38 29.61
C ALA A 764 16.63 33.27 28.40
N ILE A 765 15.86 33.15 27.31
CA ILE A 765 15.99 34.01 26.12
C ILE A 765 15.37 35.40 26.38
N ARG A 766 14.22 35.47 27.06
CA ARG A 766 13.58 36.76 27.41
C ARG A 766 14.36 37.57 28.44
N GLU A 767 14.95 36.93 29.44
CA GLU A 767 15.71 37.63 30.48
C GLU A 767 17.04 38.21 29.97
N LYS A 768 17.66 37.61 28.95
CA LYS A 768 18.85 38.20 28.29
C LYS A 768 18.53 39.32 27.29
N ALA A 769 17.32 39.39 26.75
CA ALA A 769 16.92 40.42 25.78
C ALA A 769 16.59 41.79 26.43
N HIS A 770 16.39 41.86 27.74
CA HIS A 770 16.05 43.09 28.48
C HIS A 770 17.23 43.71 29.26
N GLY A 771 18.44 43.17 29.11
CA GLY A 771 19.66 43.72 29.73
C GLY A 771 20.52 44.60 28.82
N ALA A 772 20.00 44.99 27.64
CA ALA A 772 20.77 45.69 26.61
C ALA A 772 19.92 46.65 25.75
N ILE A 773 19.15 47.53 26.40
CA ILE A 773 18.59 48.78 25.85
C ILE A 773 18.79 49.88 26.91
#